data_AF-R1GJ86-F1
#
_entry.id   AF-R1GJ86-F1
#
_cell.length_a   1.000
_cell.length_b   1.000
_cell.length_c   1.000
_cell.angle_alpha   90.00
_cell.angle_beta   90.00
_cell.angle_gamma   90.00
#
_symmetry.space_group_name_H-M   'P 1'
#
loop_
_entity.id
_entity.type
_entity.pdbx_description
1 polymer ?
#
loop_
_entity_poly.entity_id
_entity_poly.type
_entity_poly.pdbx_seq_one_letter_code
_entity_poly.pdbx_strand_id
1 'polypeptide(L)'
;MAPKGVENGRSEELSTLMKLVGKASDDLHSQTGRIADNLTLVRNLGNTLVNNGITDDRRYLYEGIIQLAASLPNNSGLRDDLSGTFIDTLWKGLKHPPISYLGDEFKYRAADGSNNVSSTLFYFATIIIHDIFRTNDANNTKLVSSSYLDLGPLYGHNQDQQNGVRAFKDGLLKKDTFAERRLLGQPPGVGALMVSFNRFHNYIVGELATINENGRFSLPAGVTPESSDYEQAQLKRDNDLFQTGRLVTCGLYVNIILGDYLRTILNLNDNPVDSDWKLDPRSAFTSVFDPEGTPKGIGNQVSAEFNFIYRWHCATSNRDEAWINEFMSKIYGKDVDISTLSKDQFLDTLHTWFRNNVPKDPSQWTFGDLKRGEDGSFSDADLVELLKAGTDTTAGAFGARNIPPALKAIEILGIEQGREWGLASLNEFRQFFKLKPFETFEEINTQPGVAEALEALYGHPDNVELYPGLMAEEAKKPFSPGSGLCPGFTISEAILSDAVTLVRGDRFYSVDFQEANWDYDVAGGGVIYKLLMRAFPGWYRANNVYALYPFSTPERTREIFADHPPHNIELNYDPPMFVGPPVPITSWQGVVDVLHDQQRFKVPWGEHTYQLTGHDYMLSGDKPSNTRQRNEVKEAMYRPADILDEVRKFYETVTEDLIRKNGRKLGKSYQIDIVQDIGNLAHATFTAKFFGIPLRDSSTSGSGYTAAELYDVLAHLFEYVFLDLDTAKSYKHRAVAQRETQQLAAALRESVEKAGKAPGLLQMLRDFFSPSTGPNLPGAGKELISRLLEGGKSAEEVVWELIPTAAAAAATQAQAWAQLIDVYLSDAYRHHWADIAKLAQSDSPEAFEKLKKYALEGFRLFPAASGVVRAVATPTATIADGPRAVPVHAGQTLFVDFISASLDPTKFPEPETLSGW
;
A
#
# COMPACT_ATOMS: atom_id res chain seq x y z
N MET A 1 50.50 -8.29 -15.64
CA MET A 1 49.74 -9.51 -16.01
C MET A 1 48.29 -9.26 -15.65
N ALA A 2 47.37 -9.31 -16.60
CA ALA A 2 45.95 -9.15 -16.32
C ALA A 2 45.36 -10.47 -15.76
N PRO A 3 44.40 -10.43 -14.82
CA PRO A 3 43.74 -11.64 -14.34
C PRO A 3 42.78 -12.18 -15.41
N LYS A 4 43.08 -13.37 -15.93
CA LYS A 4 42.12 -14.16 -16.73
C LYS A 4 41.05 -14.72 -15.78
N GLY A 5 39.78 -14.40 -16.01
CA GLY A 5 38.69 -14.95 -15.19
C GLY A 5 37.27 -14.48 -15.51
N VAL A 6 37.09 -13.29 -16.12
CA VAL A 6 35.75 -12.68 -16.26
C VAL A 6 34.98 -13.14 -17.51
N GLU A 7 35.64 -13.68 -18.54
CA GLU A 7 35.01 -13.97 -19.84
C GLU A 7 34.00 -15.14 -19.86
N ASN A 8 33.99 -16.03 -18.86
CA ASN A 8 33.16 -17.24 -18.89
C ASN A 8 31.78 -17.13 -18.20
N GLY A 9 31.60 -16.24 -17.22
CA GLY A 9 30.42 -16.25 -16.32
C GLY A 9 29.09 -15.99 -17.03
N ARG A 10 29.02 -14.92 -17.83
CA ARG A 10 27.77 -14.52 -18.52
C ARG A 10 27.26 -15.57 -19.51
N SER A 11 28.15 -16.35 -20.13
CA SER A 11 27.76 -17.45 -21.03
C SER A 11 27.19 -18.65 -20.26
N GLU A 12 27.62 -18.88 -19.03
CA GLU A 12 27.07 -19.92 -18.14
C GLU A 12 25.70 -19.51 -17.57
N GLU A 13 25.55 -18.24 -17.20
CA GLU A 13 24.28 -17.62 -16.78
C GLU A 13 23.24 -17.64 -17.89
N LEU A 14 23.60 -17.20 -19.11
CA LEU A 14 22.72 -17.28 -20.29
C LEU A 14 22.37 -18.73 -20.66
N SER A 15 23.28 -19.70 -20.46
CA SER A 15 22.97 -21.13 -20.64
C SER A 15 21.96 -21.62 -19.59
N THR A 16 22.02 -21.10 -18.38
CA THR A 16 21.09 -21.40 -17.29
C THR A 16 19.72 -20.79 -17.54
N LEU A 17 19.66 -19.50 -17.93
CA LEU A 17 18.43 -18.85 -18.41
C LEU A 17 17.80 -19.62 -19.57
N MET A 18 18.59 -20.05 -20.58
CA MET A 18 18.08 -20.83 -21.70
C MET A 18 17.43 -22.16 -21.27
N LYS A 19 18.00 -22.85 -20.27
CA LYS A 19 17.42 -24.08 -19.69
C LYS A 19 16.14 -23.80 -18.90
N LEU A 20 16.09 -22.72 -18.12
CA LEU A 20 14.93 -22.34 -17.32
C LEU A 20 13.77 -21.86 -18.21
N VAL A 21 14.05 -21.00 -19.19
CA VAL A 21 13.10 -20.57 -20.22
C VAL A 21 12.56 -21.76 -21.01
N GLY A 22 13.42 -22.73 -21.38
CA GLY A 22 12.98 -23.98 -22.01
C GLY A 22 11.99 -24.75 -21.15
N LYS A 23 12.32 -25.03 -19.88
CA LYS A 23 11.41 -25.70 -18.92
C LYS A 23 10.10 -24.95 -18.71
N ALA A 24 10.16 -23.62 -18.57
CA ALA A 24 8.99 -22.78 -18.37
C ALA A 24 8.08 -22.78 -19.61
N SER A 25 8.68 -22.79 -20.80
CA SER A 25 7.97 -22.97 -22.05
C SER A 25 7.30 -24.34 -22.16
N ASP A 26 7.99 -25.42 -21.75
CA ASP A 26 7.41 -26.77 -21.77
C ASP A 26 6.24 -26.90 -20.78
N ASP A 27 6.36 -26.32 -19.59
CA ASP A 27 5.29 -26.28 -18.57
C ASP A 27 4.07 -25.47 -19.05
N LEU A 28 4.29 -24.26 -19.58
CA LEU A 28 3.23 -23.43 -20.19
C LEU A 28 2.60 -24.08 -21.43
N HIS A 29 3.37 -24.80 -22.26
CA HIS A 29 2.80 -25.57 -23.38
C HIS A 29 1.97 -26.77 -22.93
N SER A 30 2.27 -27.36 -21.76
CA SER A 30 1.43 -28.40 -21.15
C SER A 30 0.08 -27.87 -20.66
N GLN A 31 -0.01 -26.56 -20.39
CA GLN A 31 -1.19 -25.84 -19.94
C GLN A 31 -1.85 -25.10 -21.11
N THR A 32 -2.72 -25.81 -21.84
CA THR A 32 -3.26 -25.43 -23.15
C THR A 32 -3.59 -23.94 -23.35
N GLY A 33 -2.83 -23.27 -24.22
CA GLY A 33 -3.33 -22.16 -25.05
C GLY A 33 -3.02 -20.72 -24.63
N ARG A 34 -2.13 -20.45 -23.66
CA ARG A 34 -1.97 -19.08 -23.11
C ARG A 34 -0.83 -18.19 -23.61
N ILE A 35 0.22 -18.68 -24.29
CA ILE A 35 1.29 -17.81 -24.86
C ILE A 35 1.79 -18.38 -26.20
N ALA A 36 2.01 -17.50 -27.18
CA ALA A 36 2.58 -17.85 -28.49
C ALA A 36 4.10 -17.60 -28.56
N ASP A 37 4.82 -18.49 -29.25
CA ASP A 37 6.21 -18.35 -29.74
C ASP A 37 7.35 -18.07 -28.74
N ASN A 38 7.33 -18.74 -27.59
CA ASN A 38 8.51 -18.93 -26.72
C ASN A 38 9.74 -19.52 -27.46
N LEU A 39 9.56 -20.22 -28.59
CA LEU A 39 10.67 -20.65 -29.45
C LEU A 39 11.54 -19.46 -29.90
N THR A 40 10.96 -18.27 -30.10
CA THR A 40 11.71 -17.07 -30.46
C THR A 40 12.61 -16.61 -29.30
N LEU A 41 12.13 -16.69 -28.06
CA LEU A 41 12.91 -16.36 -26.86
C LEU A 41 14.09 -17.33 -26.67
N VAL A 42 13.84 -18.64 -26.76
CA VAL A 42 14.88 -19.68 -26.71
C VAL A 42 15.90 -19.50 -27.84
N ARG A 43 15.45 -19.19 -29.06
CA ARG A 43 16.34 -18.90 -30.21
C ARG A 43 17.18 -17.64 -29.98
N ASN A 44 16.62 -16.60 -29.35
CA ASN A 44 17.35 -15.36 -29.08
C ASN A 44 18.41 -15.54 -27.97
N LEU A 45 18.13 -16.32 -26.93
CA LEU A 45 19.13 -16.76 -25.95
C LEU A 45 20.24 -17.59 -26.61
N GLY A 46 19.87 -18.55 -27.46
CA GLY A 46 20.84 -19.36 -28.22
C GLY A 46 21.75 -18.52 -29.13
N ASN A 47 21.21 -17.53 -29.83
CA ASN A 47 22.00 -16.60 -30.64
C ASN A 47 22.95 -15.74 -29.78
N THR A 48 22.50 -15.29 -28.60
CA THR A 48 23.32 -14.52 -27.66
C THR A 48 24.51 -15.34 -27.15
N LEU A 49 24.31 -16.64 -26.89
CA LEU A 49 25.39 -17.58 -26.53
C LEU A 49 26.40 -17.78 -27.65
N VAL A 50 25.96 -17.88 -28.90
CA VAL A 50 26.84 -17.99 -30.08
C VAL A 50 27.64 -16.71 -30.31
N ASN A 51 27.07 -15.54 -29.96
CA ASN A 51 27.71 -14.23 -30.07
C ASN A 51 28.53 -13.83 -28.82
N ASN A 52 29.14 -14.79 -28.12
CA ASN A 52 29.98 -14.58 -26.92
C ASN A 52 29.31 -13.75 -25.81
N GLY A 53 27.98 -13.88 -25.65
CA GLY A 53 27.22 -13.16 -24.63
C GLY A 53 26.88 -11.70 -24.96
N ILE A 54 27.25 -11.20 -26.15
CA ILE A 54 26.73 -9.94 -26.70
C ILE A 54 25.28 -10.18 -27.08
N THR A 55 24.38 -9.47 -26.41
CA THR A 55 22.97 -9.51 -26.78
C THR A 55 22.81 -8.65 -28.03
N ASP A 56 22.38 -9.27 -29.14
CA ASP A 56 21.77 -8.50 -30.22
C ASP A 56 20.53 -7.89 -29.59
N ASP A 57 20.70 -6.61 -29.29
CA ASP A 57 19.81 -5.92 -28.43
C ASP A 57 18.45 -5.91 -29.15
N ARG A 58 18.42 -5.79 -30.49
CA ARG A 58 17.28 -5.62 -31.42
C ARG A 58 16.13 -6.69 -31.40
N ARG A 59 15.85 -7.35 -30.27
CA ARG A 59 14.96 -8.53 -30.15
C ARG A 59 14.12 -8.63 -28.85
N TYR A 60 14.02 -7.58 -28.02
CA TYR A 60 13.19 -7.54 -26.80
C TYR A 60 13.35 -8.76 -25.85
N LEU A 61 14.59 -9.22 -25.64
CA LEU A 61 14.88 -10.50 -24.97
C LEU A 61 14.56 -10.49 -23.45
N TYR A 62 14.67 -9.36 -22.76
CA TYR A 62 14.44 -9.24 -21.32
C TYR A 62 13.00 -8.88 -21.01
N GLU A 63 12.34 -8.10 -21.85
CA GLU A 63 10.89 -7.96 -21.85
C GLU A 63 10.21 -9.32 -22.07
N GLY A 64 10.75 -10.15 -22.97
CA GLY A 64 10.31 -11.54 -23.13
C GLY A 64 10.55 -12.43 -21.88
N ILE A 65 11.65 -12.25 -21.15
CA ILE A 65 11.89 -12.94 -19.87
C ILE A 65 10.94 -12.43 -18.78
N ILE A 66 10.69 -11.12 -18.71
CA ILE A 66 9.73 -10.48 -17.79
C ILE A 66 8.31 -10.97 -18.08
N GLN A 67 7.88 -10.99 -19.34
CA GLN A 67 6.59 -11.52 -19.77
C GLN A 67 6.43 -13.00 -19.41
N LEU A 68 7.47 -13.82 -19.63
CA LEU A 68 7.45 -15.21 -19.23
C LEU A 68 7.32 -15.35 -17.70
N ALA A 69 8.15 -14.66 -16.92
CA ALA A 69 8.12 -14.72 -15.46
C ALA A 69 6.78 -14.22 -14.90
N ALA A 70 6.24 -13.11 -15.41
CA ALA A 70 4.96 -12.54 -15.01
C ALA A 70 3.74 -13.39 -15.45
N SER A 71 3.91 -14.35 -16.37
CA SER A 71 2.86 -15.27 -16.80
C SER A 71 2.80 -16.59 -16.03
N LEU A 72 3.86 -16.94 -15.28
CA LEU A 72 3.94 -18.18 -14.52
C LEU A 72 3.11 -18.08 -13.22
N PRO A 73 2.53 -19.20 -12.73
CA PRO A 73 1.75 -19.22 -11.49
C PRO A 73 2.52 -18.65 -10.29
N ASN A 74 1.85 -17.90 -9.43
CA ASN A 74 2.46 -17.18 -8.30
C ASN A 74 3.21 -18.07 -7.30
N ASN A 75 2.84 -19.36 -7.22
CA ASN A 75 3.49 -20.37 -6.37
C ASN A 75 4.47 -21.30 -7.12
N SER A 76 4.89 -20.93 -8.33
CA SER A 76 5.81 -21.73 -9.14
C SER A 76 7.26 -21.47 -8.78
N GLY A 77 7.96 -22.44 -8.20
CA GLY A 77 9.40 -22.36 -7.96
C GLY A 77 10.23 -22.15 -9.24
N LEU A 78 9.68 -22.46 -10.41
CA LEU A 78 10.30 -22.15 -11.70
C LEU A 78 10.24 -20.65 -12.04
N ARG A 79 9.22 -19.93 -11.55
CA ARG A 79 9.14 -18.46 -11.59
C ARG A 79 10.21 -17.84 -10.70
N ASP A 80 10.45 -18.43 -9.53
CA ASP A 80 11.48 -17.97 -8.59
C ASP A 80 12.88 -18.21 -9.14
N ASP A 81 13.17 -19.41 -9.67
CA ASP A 81 14.44 -19.73 -10.37
C ASP A 81 14.70 -18.77 -11.54
N LEU A 82 13.69 -18.51 -12.37
CA LEU A 82 13.80 -17.61 -13.53
C LEU A 82 14.03 -16.16 -13.09
N SER A 83 13.26 -15.66 -12.11
CA SER A 83 13.39 -14.30 -11.59
C SER A 83 14.72 -14.09 -10.87
N GLY A 84 15.18 -15.09 -10.12
CA GLY A 84 16.47 -15.06 -9.44
C GLY A 84 17.65 -15.07 -10.39
N THR A 85 17.62 -15.94 -11.40
CA THR A 85 18.65 -15.96 -12.44
C THR A 85 18.62 -14.67 -13.26
N PHE A 86 17.44 -14.08 -13.50
CA PHE A 86 17.33 -12.78 -14.19
C PHE A 86 17.90 -11.63 -13.34
N ILE A 87 17.60 -11.56 -12.03
CA ILE A 87 18.15 -10.55 -11.12
C ILE A 87 19.67 -10.72 -10.95
N ASP A 88 20.18 -11.95 -10.88
CA ASP A 88 21.61 -12.23 -10.89
C ASP A 88 22.24 -11.80 -12.24
N THR A 89 21.53 -12.02 -13.36
CA THR A 89 21.85 -11.49 -14.71
C THR A 89 21.48 -10.00 -14.89
N LEU A 90 21.07 -9.30 -13.83
CA LEU A 90 20.99 -7.83 -13.73
C LEU A 90 21.92 -7.27 -12.64
N TRP A 91 22.67 -8.12 -11.93
CA TRP A 91 23.67 -7.78 -10.91
C TRP A 91 25.12 -8.18 -11.25
N LYS A 92 25.36 -9.28 -11.97
CA LYS A 92 26.72 -9.88 -12.11
C LYS A 92 27.50 -9.47 -13.33
N GLY A 93 26.83 -9.41 -14.48
CA GLY A 93 27.37 -8.66 -15.60
C GLY A 93 27.42 -7.17 -15.27
N LEU A 94 27.05 -6.74 -14.04
CA LEU A 94 27.26 -5.40 -13.59
C LEU A 94 28.78 -5.21 -13.65
N LYS A 95 29.20 -4.29 -14.51
CA LYS A 95 28.48 -3.02 -14.53
C LYS A 95 27.38 -2.74 -15.62
N HIS A 96 26.93 -3.76 -16.43
CA HIS A 96 25.55 -4.13 -17.02
C HIS A 96 24.58 -3.02 -17.51
N PRO A 97 23.56 -3.27 -18.42
CA PRO A 97 23.21 -4.41 -19.32
C PRO A 97 22.62 -4.03 -20.75
N PRO A 98 22.06 -4.97 -21.59
CA PRO A 98 21.59 -4.70 -22.99
C PRO A 98 20.19 -5.18 -23.58
N ILE A 99 19.38 -4.36 -24.34
CA ILE A 99 18.32 -4.75 -25.38
C ILE A 99 17.74 -3.62 -26.33
N SER A 100 17.01 -3.94 -27.45
CA SER A 100 16.44 -3.18 -28.63
C SER A 100 15.29 -3.85 -29.53
N TYR A 101 14.97 -3.31 -30.75
CA TYR A 101 13.82 -3.43 -31.72
C TYR A 101 13.65 -4.47 -32.90
N LEU A 102 12.36 -4.66 -33.28
CA LEU A 102 11.78 -4.46 -34.65
C LEU A 102 10.36 -3.78 -34.55
N GLY A 103 9.51 -3.46 -35.56
CA GLY A 103 9.51 -3.56 -37.05
C GLY A 103 8.41 -2.67 -37.74
N ASP A 104 7.99 -2.98 -38.99
CA ASP A 104 7.49 -2.02 -40.04
C ASP A 104 5.95 -1.72 -40.17
N GLU A 105 5.05 -2.47 -39.50
CA GLU A 105 3.58 -2.27 -39.66
C GLU A 105 3.02 -1.09 -38.82
N PHE A 106 3.90 -0.33 -38.16
CA PHE A 106 3.61 0.69 -37.14
C PHE A 106 4.20 2.05 -37.50
N LYS A 107 3.81 2.57 -38.67
CA LYS A 107 4.57 3.58 -39.43
C LYS A 107 4.45 5.03 -38.93
N TYR A 108 3.65 5.30 -37.90
CA TYR A 108 3.48 6.64 -37.29
C TYR A 108 3.32 6.55 -35.76
N ARG A 109 3.77 7.58 -35.04
CA ARG A 109 3.46 7.79 -33.61
C ARG A 109 2.01 8.26 -33.46
N ALA A 110 1.31 7.80 -32.42
CA ALA A 110 0.04 8.41 -32.01
C ALA A 110 0.31 9.77 -31.32
N ALA A 111 -0.58 10.74 -31.49
CA ALA A 111 -0.42 12.10 -30.97
C ALA A 111 -0.88 12.25 -29.49
N ASP A 112 -1.08 11.13 -28.79
CA ASP A 112 -1.74 11.04 -27.47
C ASP A 112 -0.79 10.77 -26.29
N GLY A 113 0.39 10.18 -26.53
CA GLY A 113 1.36 9.87 -25.49
C GLY A 113 1.18 8.49 -24.82
N SER A 114 0.50 7.55 -25.47
CA SER A 114 0.50 6.11 -25.10
C SER A 114 1.94 5.61 -24.84
N ASN A 115 2.32 5.09 -23.67
CA ASN A 115 1.58 4.33 -22.65
C ASN A 115 0.90 5.16 -21.52
N ASN A 116 0.69 6.47 -21.71
CA ASN A 116 -0.06 7.33 -20.77
C ASN A 116 0.50 7.30 -19.33
N VAL A 117 1.83 7.28 -19.23
CA VAL A 117 2.56 7.54 -17.99
C VAL A 117 2.34 9.02 -17.62
N SER A 118 1.91 9.25 -16.39
CA SER A 118 1.66 10.59 -15.87
C SER A 118 2.95 11.34 -15.53
N SER A 119 2.83 12.67 -15.45
CA SER A 119 3.93 13.55 -15.02
C SER A 119 4.30 13.31 -13.55
N THR A 120 3.38 12.80 -12.73
CA THR A 120 3.65 12.37 -11.35
C THR A 120 4.73 11.28 -11.25
N LEU A 121 4.88 10.40 -12.25
CA LEU A 121 6.01 9.46 -12.30
C LEU A 121 7.35 10.22 -12.39
N PHE A 122 7.43 11.24 -13.24
CA PHE A 122 8.63 12.04 -13.42
C PHE A 122 8.87 13.02 -12.26
N TYR A 123 7.82 13.43 -11.56
CA TYR A 123 7.96 14.18 -10.31
C TYR A 123 8.62 13.29 -9.22
N PHE A 124 8.22 12.03 -9.13
CA PHE A 124 8.84 11.05 -8.23
C PHE A 124 10.26 10.68 -8.67
N ALA A 125 10.50 10.52 -9.98
CA ALA A 125 11.84 10.36 -10.55
C ALA A 125 12.76 11.53 -10.15
N THR A 126 12.27 12.77 -10.20
CA THR A 126 13.01 13.96 -9.78
C THR A 126 13.44 13.88 -8.31
N ILE A 127 12.61 13.31 -7.43
CA ILE A 127 12.99 13.05 -6.03
C ILE A 127 14.14 12.03 -5.97
N ILE A 128 14.04 10.89 -6.65
CA ILE A 128 15.09 9.86 -6.70
C ILE A 128 16.41 10.44 -7.22
N ILE A 129 16.35 11.23 -8.30
CA ILE A 129 17.52 11.88 -8.91
C ILE A 129 18.18 12.83 -7.92
N HIS A 130 17.40 13.66 -7.22
CA HIS A 130 17.94 14.59 -6.23
C HIS A 130 18.43 13.90 -4.96
N ASP A 131 17.96 12.69 -4.67
CA ASP A 131 18.41 11.86 -3.55
C ASP A 131 19.84 11.37 -3.76
N ILE A 132 20.09 10.69 -4.89
CA ILE A 132 21.38 10.04 -5.15
C ILE A 132 22.36 10.90 -5.96
N PHE A 133 21.89 11.94 -6.67
CA PHE A 133 22.72 12.83 -7.51
C PHE A 133 22.69 14.30 -7.06
N ARG A 134 23.41 14.61 -5.97
CA ARG A 134 23.80 15.98 -5.62
C ARG A 134 25.29 16.22 -5.89
N THR A 135 25.62 16.71 -7.08
CA THR A 135 26.95 17.27 -7.39
C THR A 135 27.23 18.52 -6.55
N ASN A 136 28.48 18.76 -6.15
CA ASN A 136 28.91 19.92 -5.36
C ASN A 136 28.99 21.19 -6.23
N ASP A 137 28.33 22.27 -5.79
CA ASP A 137 28.26 23.56 -6.52
C ASP A 137 29.64 24.25 -6.72
N ALA A 138 30.66 23.92 -5.91
CA ALA A 138 32.00 24.50 -5.98
C ALA A 138 33.08 23.54 -6.53
N ASN A 139 32.78 22.25 -6.69
CA ASN A 139 33.66 21.28 -7.32
C ASN A 139 32.83 20.16 -7.96
N ASN A 140 32.55 20.31 -9.26
CA ASN A 140 31.65 19.42 -9.97
C ASN A 140 32.12 17.95 -10.05
N THR A 141 33.37 17.64 -9.72
CA THR A 141 33.89 16.25 -9.66
C THR A 141 33.47 15.49 -8.39
N LYS A 142 32.76 16.15 -7.45
CA LYS A 142 32.38 15.57 -6.16
C LYS A 142 30.86 15.47 -5.99
N LEU A 143 30.41 14.30 -5.58
CA LEU A 143 29.08 14.08 -5.01
C LEU A 143 29.07 14.57 -3.54
N VAL A 144 27.96 15.15 -3.09
CA VAL A 144 27.69 15.52 -1.69
C VAL A 144 26.37 14.97 -1.15
N SER A 145 25.60 14.25 -1.98
CA SER A 145 24.56 13.35 -1.51
C SER A 145 25.17 12.06 -0.95
N SER A 146 24.38 11.31 -0.19
CA SER A 146 24.60 9.87 -0.04
C SER A 146 24.46 9.19 -1.43
N SER A 147 24.98 7.97 -1.57
CA SER A 147 24.66 7.10 -2.73
C SER A 147 23.58 6.07 -2.36
N TYR A 148 22.75 6.39 -1.37
CA TYR A 148 21.70 5.53 -0.84
C TYR A 148 20.35 6.19 -1.07
N LEU A 149 19.28 5.39 -1.14
CA LEU A 149 17.91 5.88 -1.26
C LEU A 149 17.39 6.37 0.10
N ASP A 150 18.12 7.27 0.76
CA ASP A 150 17.90 7.69 2.15
C ASP A 150 17.00 8.92 2.32
N LEU A 151 16.33 9.31 1.24
CA LEU A 151 15.42 10.44 1.12
C LEU A 151 16.06 11.75 1.60
N GLY A 152 17.34 11.94 1.26
CA GLY A 152 18.12 13.14 1.46
C GLY A 152 17.47 14.46 0.99
N PRO A 153 16.59 14.50 -0.04
CA PRO A 153 15.90 15.73 -0.40
C PRO A 153 14.94 16.22 0.68
N LEU A 154 14.39 15.31 1.50
CA LEU A 154 13.61 15.62 2.71
C LEU A 154 14.53 15.89 3.90
N TYR A 155 15.41 14.94 4.22
CA TYR A 155 16.16 14.90 5.49
C TYR A 155 17.49 15.66 5.50
N GLY A 156 17.98 16.11 4.34
CA GLY A 156 19.31 16.66 4.16
C GLY A 156 20.40 15.59 3.98
N HIS A 157 21.43 15.93 3.20
CA HIS A 157 22.58 15.07 2.95
C HIS A 157 23.72 15.26 3.97
N ASN A 158 23.55 16.15 4.95
CA ASN A 158 24.47 16.37 6.06
C ASN A 158 23.74 16.86 7.32
N GLN A 159 24.43 16.88 8.45
CA GLN A 159 23.82 17.21 9.75
C GLN A 159 23.25 18.64 9.80
N ASP A 160 23.89 19.62 9.16
CA ASP A 160 23.39 21.01 9.17
C ASP A 160 22.07 21.14 8.41
N GLN A 161 21.95 20.47 7.25
CA GLN A 161 20.69 20.40 6.50
C GLN A 161 19.61 19.65 7.28
N GLN A 162 19.95 18.54 7.94
CA GLN A 162 19.02 17.78 8.77
C GLN A 162 18.52 18.59 9.97
N ASN A 163 19.42 19.32 10.63
CA ASN A 163 19.06 20.24 11.71
C ASN A 163 18.17 21.38 11.19
N GLY A 164 18.37 21.83 9.95
CA GLY A 164 17.55 22.84 9.29
C GLY A 164 16.07 22.44 9.11
N VAL A 165 15.77 21.15 8.93
CA VAL A 165 14.40 20.63 8.71
C VAL A 165 13.72 20.07 9.96
N ARG A 166 14.46 19.74 11.03
CA ARG A 166 13.91 19.21 12.29
C ARG A 166 13.23 20.29 13.14
N ALA A 167 12.18 19.89 13.86
CA ALA A 167 11.53 20.70 14.89
C ALA A 167 12.18 20.50 16.29
N PHE A 168 13.00 19.46 16.47
CA PHE A 168 13.63 19.08 17.75
C PHE A 168 12.62 18.88 18.90
N LYS A 169 11.46 18.33 18.55
CA LYS A 169 10.41 17.96 19.49
C LYS A 169 9.66 16.74 18.95
N ASP A 170 9.49 15.71 19.79
CA ASP A 170 8.70 14.50 19.50
C ASP A 170 9.11 13.75 18.21
N GLY A 171 10.34 13.95 17.73
CA GLY A 171 10.86 13.40 16.48
C GLY A 171 10.45 14.15 15.23
N LEU A 172 9.67 15.23 15.36
CA LEU A 172 9.00 15.90 14.24
C LEU A 172 9.97 16.66 13.31
N LEU A 173 9.61 16.67 12.03
CA LEU A 173 10.05 17.68 11.06
C LEU A 173 9.22 18.95 11.21
N LYS A 174 9.80 20.10 10.87
CA LYS A 174 9.05 21.33 10.65
C LYS A 174 7.99 21.09 9.56
N LYS A 175 6.79 21.66 9.73
CA LYS A 175 5.66 21.45 8.81
C LYS A 175 6.04 21.78 7.36
N ASP A 176 5.69 20.87 6.44
CA ASP A 176 5.82 21.04 5.00
C ASP A 176 7.20 21.57 4.57
N THR A 177 8.27 21.04 5.19
CA THR A 177 9.66 21.52 5.06
C THR A 177 10.57 20.40 4.56
N PHE A 178 11.50 20.73 3.66
CA PHE A 178 12.46 19.80 3.06
C PHE A 178 13.82 20.48 2.82
N ALA A 179 14.86 19.69 2.55
CA ALA A 179 16.25 20.16 2.56
C ALA A 179 16.82 20.54 1.18
N GLU A 180 16.34 19.94 0.09
CA GLU A 180 16.88 20.19 -1.25
C GLU A 180 16.28 21.45 -1.90
N ARG A 181 16.99 22.57 -1.79
CA ARG A 181 16.62 23.85 -2.41
C ARG A 181 16.43 23.78 -3.93
N ARG A 182 17.09 22.84 -4.63
CA ARG A 182 16.97 22.75 -6.10
C ARG A 182 15.56 22.35 -6.55
N LEU A 183 14.77 21.68 -5.70
CA LEU A 183 13.37 21.34 -6.01
C LEU A 183 12.46 22.57 -6.16
N LEU A 184 12.87 23.74 -5.66
CA LEU A 184 12.14 25.01 -5.85
C LEU A 184 12.16 25.50 -7.32
N GLY A 185 13.07 24.96 -8.15
CA GLY A 185 13.13 25.21 -9.59
C GLY A 185 12.57 24.05 -10.44
N GLN A 186 11.90 23.08 -9.82
CA GLN A 186 11.25 21.95 -10.49
C GLN A 186 9.73 22.14 -10.52
N PRO A 187 9.00 21.45 -11.43
CA PRO A 187 7.54 21.53 -11.49
C PRO A 187 6.88 21.30 -10.11
N PRO A 188 5.86 22.08 -9.74
CA PRO A 188 5.42 22.20 -8.35
C PRO A 188 4.85 20.92 -7.73
N GLY A 189 4.42 19.95 -8.54
CA GLY A 189 4.04 18.62 -8.05
C GLY A 189 5.20 17.84 -7.40
N VAL A 190 6.46 18.15 -7.74
CA VAL A 190 7.65 17.63 -7.04
C VAL A 190 7.69 18.13 -5.60
N GLY A 191 7.45 19.42 -5.39
CA GLY A 191 7.32 20.02 -4.07
C GLY A 191 6.14 19.44 -3.29
N ALA A 192 5.00 19.20 -3.95
CA ALA A 192 3.84 18.59 -3.32
C ALA A 192 4.12 17.15 -2.83
N LEU A 193 4.74 16.30 -3.65
CA LEU A 193 5.17 14.95 -3.23
C LEU A 193 6.16 14.99 -2.05
N MET A 194 7.08 15.96 -2.06
CA MET A 194 8.04 16.14 -0.97
C MET A 194 7.36 16.55 0.34
N VAL A 195 6.34 17.41 0.27
CA VAL A 195 5.47 17.74 1.41
C VAL A 195 4.69 16.51 1.90
N SER A 196 4.20 15.65 1.00
CA SER A 196 3.55 14.39 1.38
C SER A 196 4.45 13.51 2.27
N PHE A 197 5.74 13.40 1.94
CA PHE A 197 6.70 12.65 2.76
C PHE A 197 6.99 13.32 4.11
N ASN A 198 7.06 14.65 4.18
CA ASN A 198 7.16 15.39 5.45
C ASN A 198 5.97 15.08 6.37
N ARG A 199 4.75 15.15 5.82
CA ARG A 199 3.51 14.88 6.57
C ARG A 199 3.41 13.42 7.01
N PHE A 200 3.79 12.48 6.14
CA PHE A 200 3.85 11.06 6.49
C PHE A 200 4.83 10.78 7.64
N HIS A 201 6.04 11.36 7.61
CA HIS A 201 7.00 11.25 8.71
C HIS A 201 6.39 11.75 10.03
N ASN A 202 5.78 12.94 10.00
CA ASN A 202 5.17 13.56 11.18
C ASN A 202 3.99 12.76 11.74
N TYR A 203 3.17 12.15 10.86
CA TYR A 203 2.15 11.19 11.26
C TYR A 203 2.78 9.96 11.95
N ILE A 204 3.78 9.32 11.34
CA ILE A 204 4.42 8.11 11.89
C ILE A 204 5.06 8.35 13.26
N VAL A 205 5.80 9.44 13.47
CA VAL A 205 6.39 9.72 14.81
C VAL A 205 5.32 10.02 15.86
N GLY A 206 4.19 10.61 15.46
CA GLY A 206 3.01 10.77 16.31
C GLY A 206 2.39 9.44 16.74
N GLU A 207 2.20 8.52 15.80
CA GLU A 207 1.69 7.16 16.10
C GLU A 207 2.68 6.38 16.98
N LEU A 208 3.98 6.43 16.68
CA LEU A 208 5.02 5.78 17.49
C LEU A 208 5.06 6.32 18.92
N ALA A 209 4.92 7.63 19.10
CA ALA A 209 4.85 8.28 20.41
C ALA A 209 3.56 7.98 21.18
N THR A 210 2.45 7.74 20.46
CA THR A 210 1.13 7.42 21.04
C THR A 210 1.03 5.95 21.45
N ILE A 211 1.43 5.03 20.57
CA ILE A 211 1.47 3.59 20.84
C ILE A 211 2.51 3.27 21.90
N ASN A 212 3.69 3.91 21.82
CA ASN A 212 4.79 3.79 22.78
C ASN A 212 5.08 2.34 23.22
N GLU A 213 5.17 1.43 22.25
CA GLU A 213 5.26 -0.01 22.49
C GLU A 213 6.40 -0.35 23.48
N ASN A 214 6.08 -1.15 24.50
CA ASN A 214 6.98 -1.52 25.60
C ASN A 214 7.61 -0.32 26.35
N GLY A 215 7.03 0.88 26.26
CA GLY A 215 7.58 2.11 26.84
C GLY A 215 8.85 2.61 26.16
N ARG A 216 9.14 2.19 24.91
CA ARG A 216 10.39 2.48 24.18
C ARG A 216 10.70 3.97 24.06
N PHE A 217 9.68 4.82 24.03
CA PHE A 217 9.79 6.28 23.91
C PHE A 217 9.33 7.01 25.18
N SER A 218 9.22 6.31 26.31
CA SER A 218 9.03 6.93 27.62
C SER A 218 10.29 7.66 28.10
N LEU A 219 10.12 8.72 28.89
CA LEU A 219 11.23 9.28 29.66
C LEU A 219 11.68 8.27 30.75
N PRO A 220 12.95 8.33 31.21
CA PRO A 220 13.40 7.46 32.31
C PRO A 220 12.56 7.65 33.57
N ALA A 221 12.34 6.57 34.32
CA ALA A 221 11.49 6.60 35.50
C ALA A 221 11.99 7.61 36.56
N GLY A 222 11.11 8.49 37.01
CA GLY A 222 11.44 9.57 37.96
C GLY A 222 11.97 10.86 37.34
N VAL A 223 12.14 10.93 36.01
CA VAL A 223 12.48 12.17 35.31
C VAL A 223 11.23 13.04 35.15
N THR A 224 11.27 14.24 35.74
CA THR A 224 10.20 15.26 35.74
C THR A 224 10.73 16.54 35.08
N PRO A 225 9.87 17.50 34.68
CA PRO A 225 10.33 18.78 34.12
C PRO A 225 11.32 19.56 35.02
N GLU A 226 11.32 19.29 36.32
CA GLU A 226 12.23 19.88 37.31
C GLU A 226 13.57 19.13 37.45
N SER A 227 13.71 17.94 36.84
CA SER A 227 14.92 17.13 36.93
C SER A 227 16.04 17.68 36.05
N SER A 228 17.28 17.71 36.55
CA SER A 228 18.44 18.29 35.83
C SER A 228 18.84 17.56 34.55
N ASP A 229 18.36 16.33 34.34
CA ASP A 229 18.56 15.51 33.16
C ASP A 229 17.37 15.54 32.16
N TYR A 230 16.29 16.26 32.48
CA TYR A 230 15.06 16.31 31.69
C TYR A 230 15.31 16.72 30.23
N GLU A 231 16.10 17.78 29.99
CA GLU A 231 16.41 18.25 28.64
C GLU A 231 17.16 17.18 27.82
N GLN A 232 18.10 16.45 28.44
CA GLN A 232 18.85 15.39 27.78
C GLN A 232 17.96 14.17 27.49
N ALA A 233 17.05 13.83 28.40
CA ALA A 233 16.06 12.78 28.19
C ALA A 233 15.09 13.13 27.04
N GLN A 234 14.65 14.39 26.96
CA GLN A 234 13.81 14.88 25.85
C GLN A 234 14.55 14.88 24.51
N LEU A 235 15.80 15.35 24.46
CA LEU A 235 16.63 15.32 23.24
C LEU A 235 16.88 13.89 22.76
N LYS A 236 17.12 12.94 23.68
CA LYS A 236 17.23 11.52 23.33
C LYS A 236 15.91 10.99 22.76
N ARG A 237 14.78 11.26 23.42
CA ARG A 237 13.45 10.81 22.98
C ARG A 237 13.09 11.38 21.60
N ASP A 238 13.32 12.67 21.37
CA ASP A 238 13.17 13.32 20.07
C ASP A 238 14.03 12.64 18.99
N ASN A 239 15.30 12.39 19.27
CA ASN A 239 16.18 11.72 18.31
C ASN A 239 15.76 10.27 18.02
N ASP A 240 15.36 9.50 19.03
CA ASP A 240 14.95 8.10 18.85
C ASP A 240 13.65 8.00 18.04
N LEU A 241 12.68 8.90 18.27
CA LEU A 241 11.47 9.03 17.45
C LEU A 241 11.84 9.44 16.01
N PHE A 242 12.64 10.49 15.84
CA PHE A 242 13.08 10.99 14.52
C PHE A 242 13.76 9.91 13.68
N GLN A 243 14.75 9.19 14.25
CA GLN A 243 15.47 8.15 13.50
C GLN A 243 14.57 6.95 13.18
N THR A 244 13.65 6.58 14.09
CA THR A 244 12.68 5.50 13.83
C THR A 244 11.70 5.90 12.73
N GLY A 245 11.12 7.11 12.80
CA GLY A 245 10.23 7.65 11.77
C GLY A 245 10.92 7.84 10.42
N ARG A 246 12.21 8.23 10.42
CA ARG A 246 13.05 8.29 9.22
C ARG A 246 13.16 6.92 8.56
N LEU A 247 13.55 5.88 9.31
CA LEU A 247 13.65 4.51 8.78
C LEU A 247 12.34 4.00 8.20
N VAL A 248 11.20 4.22 8.89
CA VAL A 248 9.87 3.83 8.38
C VAL A 248 9.51 4.59 7.10
N THR A 249 9.80 5.89 7.02
CA THR A 249 9.50 6.72 5.85
C THR A 249 10.39 6.36 4.65
N CYS A 250 11.68 6.12 4.88
CA CYS A 250 12.61 5.62 3.86
C CYS A 250 12.23 4.20 3.39
N GLY A 251 11.75 3.35 4.30
CA GLY A 251 11.16 2.05 3.98
C GLY A 251 9.90 2.16 3.11
N LEU A 252 9.00 3.11 3.39
CA LEU A 252 7.87 3.40 2.49
C LEU A 252 8.36 3.86 1.12
N TYR A 253 9.28 4.83 1.07
CA TYR A 253 9.83 5.38 -0.18
C TYR A 253 10.42 4.29 -1.10
N VAL A 254 11.24 3.37 -0.57
CA VAL A 254 11.77 2.25 -1.38
C VAL A 254 10.70 1.23 -1.75
N ASN A 255 9.69 1.00 -0.91
CA ASN A 255 8.55 0.17 -1.33
C ASN A 255 7.71 0.85 -2.42
N ILE A 256 7.61 2.19 -2.47
CA ILE A 256 6.99 2.91 -3.60
C ILE A 256 7.84 2.72 -4.88
N ILE A 257 9.16 2.79 -4.78
CA ILE A 257 10.07 2.53 -5.92
C ILE A 257 9.81 1.12 -6.49
N LEU A 258 9.72 0.12 -5.63
CA LEU A 258 9.63 -1.29 -6.05
C LEU A 258 8.20 -1.76 -6.38
N GLY A 259 7.18 -1.22 -5.70
CA GLY A 259 5.79 -1.63 -5.82
C GLY A 259 4.94 -0.80 -6.78
N ASP A 260 5.22 0.49 -6.94
CA ASP A 260 4.43 1.41 -7.77
C ASP A 260 5.22 1.88 -9.01
N TYR A 261 6.44 2.37 -8.78
CA TYR A 261 7.26 3.04 -9.80
C TYR A 261 7.83 2.04 -10.81
N LEU A 262 8.55 1.00 -10.37
CA LEU A 262 9.01 -0.07 -11.26
C LEU A 262 7.84 -0.83 -11.90
N ARG A 263 6.71 -0.99 -11.19
CA ARG A 263 5.48 -1.62 -11.73
C ARG A 263 4.96 -0.86 -12.94
N THR A 264 5.01 0.48 -12.90
CA THR A 264 4.65 1.36 -14.02
C THR A 264 5.72 1.37 -15.11
N ILE A 265 7.01 1.47 -14.75
CA ILE A 265 8.13 1.44 -15.71
C ILE A 265 8.15 0.16 -16.54
N LEU A 266 7.78 -0.98 -15.95
CA LEU A 266 7.71 -2.29 -16.60
C LEU A 266 6.31 -2.63 -17.17
N ASN A 267 5.36 -1.70 -17.14
CA ASN A 267 3.97 -1.91 -17.61
C ASN A 267 3.24 -3.12 -16.99
N LEU A 268 3.50 -3.46 -15.73
CA LEU A 268 2.93 -4.66 -15.10
C LEU A 268 1.44 -4.51 -14.74
N ASN A 269 0.90 -3.28 -14.78
CA ASN A 269 -0.54 -3.04 -14.60
C ASN A 269 -1.36 -3.59 -15.79
N ASP A 270 -0.76 -3.58 -16.97
CA ASP A 270 -1.35 -3.96 -18.27
C ASP A 270 -1.10 -5.45 -18.60
N ASN A 271 -0.81 -6.27 -17.59
CA ASN A 271 -0.56 -7.71 -17.75
C ASN A 271 -1.90 -8.45 -17.99
N PRO A 272 -2.06 -9.22 -19.08
CA PRO A 272 -3.29 -9.98 -19.36
C PRO A 272 -3.54 -11.16 -18.41
N VAL A 273 -2.64 -11.42 -17.45
CA VAL A 273 -2.78 -12.42 -16.40
C VAL A 273 -2.64 -11.75 -15.03
N ASP A 274 -3.57 -12.02 -14.12
CA ASP A 274 -3.45 -11.60 -12.73
C ASP A 274 -2.22 -12.25 -12.09
N SER A 275 -1.26 -11.42 -11.69
CA SER A 275 0.10 -11.86 -11.34
C SER A 275 0.76 -10.88 -10.37
N ASP A 276 1.22 -11.43 -9.24
CA ASP A 276 1.99 -10.73 -8.21
C ASP A 276 3.48 -10.61 -8.53
N TRP A 277 3.88 -10.94 -9.77
CA TRP A 277 5.27 -10.78 -10.19
C TRP A 277 5.70 -9.31 -10.19
N LYS A 278 6.89 -9.07 -9.65
CA LYS A 278 7.60 -7.79 -9.70
C LYS A 278 9.11 -8.02 -9.70
N LEU A 279 9.85 -7.04 -10.18
CA LEU A 279 11.30 -6.99 -10.04
C LEU A 279 11.66 -6.51 -8.61
N ASP A 280 11.85 -7.44 -7.67
CA ASP A 280 12.31 -7.10 -6.31
C ASP A 280 13.76 -7.55 -6.04
N PRO A 281 14.74 -6.61 -6.00
CA PRO A 281 16.15 -6.92 -5.76
C PRO A 281 16.46 -7.50 -4.38
N ARG A 282 15.51 -7.45 -3.43
CA ARG A 282 15.72 -7.90 -2.04
C ARG A 282 15.55 -9.40 -1.87
N SER A 283 14.79 -10.03 -2.76
CA SER A 283 14.48 -11.46 -2.68
C SER A 283 15.74 -12.33 -2.56
N ALA A 284 15.67 -13.31 -1.66
CA ALA A 284 16.74 -14.24 -1.37
C ALA A 284 16.66 -15.43 -2.33
N PHE A 285 17.10 -15.22 -3.56
CA PHE A 285 17.25 -16.31 -4.52
C PHE A 285 18.41 -17.21 -4.11
N THR A 286 18.10 -18.26 -3.35
CA THR A 286 18.98 -19.42 -3.21
C THR A 286 19.01 -20.13 -4.56
N SER A 287 19.85 -19.65 -5.47
CA SER A 287 20.08 -20.34 -6.74
C SER A 287 20.55 -21.77 -6.44
N VAL A 288 20.13 -22.73 -7.25
CA VAL A 288 20.45 -24.15 -7.06
C VAL A 288 21.98 -24.43 -7.20
N PHE A 289 22.80 -23.43 -7.55
CA PHE A 289 24.20 -23.59 -7.93
C PHE A 289 25.20 -22.58 -7.29
N ASP A 290 24.76 -21.68 -6.41
CA ASP A 290 25.65 -20.81 -5.61
C ASP A 290 25.28 -20.91 -4.10
N PRO A 291 26.13 -21.52 -3.25
CA PRO A 291 25.87 -21.66 -1.81
C PRO A 291 25.90 -20.35 -1.01
N GLU A 292 26.53 -19.28 -1.53
CA GLU A 292 26.63 -17.98 -0.87
C GLU A 292 25.60 -16.97 -1.42
N GLY A 293 25.22 -17.13 -2.69
CA GLY A 293 24.20 -16.34 -3.36
C GLY A 293 24.63 -14.91 -3.70
N THR A 294 23.83 -14.19 -4.47
CA THR A 294 24.15 -12.83 -4.91
C THR A 294 24.33 -11.90 -3.69
N PRO A 295 25.48 -11.21 -3.50
CA PRO A 295 25.77 -10.42 -2.30
C PRO A 295 24.72 -9.36 -1.93
N LYS A 296 24.69 -8.98 -0.65
CA LYS A 296 23.76 -7.99 -0.07
C LYS A 296 24.48 -7.08 0.92
N GLY A 297 24.05 -5.83 1.04
CA GLY A 297 24.53 -4.89 2.07
C GLY A 297 26.01 -4.48 1.94
N ILE A 298 26.62 -4.65 0.77
CA ILE A 298 28.05 -4.38 0.51
C ILE A 298 28.40 -2.89 0.35
N GLY A 299 27.41 -2.00 0.52
CA GLY A 299 27.50 -0.56 0.27
C GLY A 299 27.16 -0.20 -1.18
N ASN A 300 26.89 1.09 -1.42
CA ASN A 300 26.65 1.63 -2.76
C ASN A 300 27.48 2.89 -3.04
N GLN A 301 27.79 3.11 -4.32
CA GLN A 301 28.37 4.33 -4.86
C GLN A 301 27.87 4.52 -6.30
N VAL A 302 27.12 5.59 -6.54
CA VAL A 302 26.65 5.93 -7.90
C VAL A 302 27.80 6.43 -8.78
N SER A 303 27.72 6.18 -10.09
CA SER A 303 28.74 6.61 -11.05
C SER A 303 28.36 7.90 -11.79
N ALA A 304 29.33 8.47 -12.49
CA ALA A 304 29.12 9.68 -13.30
C ALA A 304 28.31 9.39 -14.57
N GLU A 305 28.39 8.18 -15.12
CA GLU A 305 27.58 7.70 -16.24
C GLU A 305 26.11 7.51 -15.81
N PHE A 306 25.87 6.93 -14.63
CA PHE A 306 24.50 6.83 -14.08
C PHE A 306 23.88 8.22 -13.84
N ASN A 307 24.67 9.24 -13.46
CA ASN A 307 24.16 10.62 -13.39
C ASN A 307 23.58 11.12 -14.72
N PHE A 308 24.07 10.63 -15.86
CA PHE A 308 23.63 11.06 -17.18
C PHE A 308 22.43 10.25 -17.69
N ILE A 309 22.39 8.95 -17.40
CA ILE A 309 21.24 8.07 -17.67
C ILE A 309 19.95 8.63 -17.06
N TYR A 310 20.03 9.27 -15.90
CA TYR A 310 18.90 9.80 -15.15
C TYR A 310 18.43 11.21 -15.55
N ARG A 311 19.02 11.86 -16.56
CA ARG A 311 18.67 13.23 -16.99
C ARG A 311 17.51 13.26 -18.00
N TRP A 312 16.31 12.89 -17.55
CA TRP A 312 15.14 12.68 -18.43
C TRP A 312 14.41 13.97 -18.86
N HIS A 313 15.15 15.04 -19.20
CA HIS A 313 14.55 16.33 -19.58
C HIS A 313 13.64 16.24 -20.82
N CYS A 314 13.87 15.26 -21.69
CA CYS A 314 13.02 14.96 -22.85
C CYS A 314 11.62 14.44 -22.49
N ALA A 315 11.42 13.95 -21.25
CA ALA A 315 10.13 13.49 -20.76
C ALA A 315 9.30 14.57 -20.06
N THR A 316 9.72 15.83 -20.14
CA THR A 316 8.92 16.97 -19.66
C THR A 316 7.58 17.05 -20.41
N SER A 317 6.46 17.15 -19.70
CA SER A 317 5.15 17.31 -20.33
C SER A 317 4.97 18.71 -20.94
N ASN A 318 4.04 18.88 -21.89
CA ASN A 318 3.71 20.21 -22.43
C ASN A 318 3.24 21.21 -21.33
N ARG A 319 2.60 20.69 -20.27
CA ARG A 319 2.18 21.49 -19.10
C ARG A 319 3.38 21.95 -18.28
N ASP A 320 4.31 21.03 -18.01
CA ASP A 320 5.51 21.33 -17.24
C ASP A 320 6.48 22.22 -18.03
N GLU A 321 6.56 22.07 -19.36
CA GLU A 321 7.29 23.00 -20.22
C GLU A 321 6.68 24.41 -20.16
N ALA A 322 5.36 24.55 -20.22
CA ALA A 322 4.70 25.84 -20.04
C ALA A 322 5.02 26.46 -18.67
N TRP A 323 5.04 25.64 -17.60
CA TRP A 323 5.45 26.09 -16.27
C TRP A 323 6.94 26.49 -16.21
N ILE A 324 7.85 25.70 -16.81
CA ILE A 324 9.29 26.03 -16.88
C ILE A 324 9.48 27.36 -17.61
N ASN A 325 8.81 27.58 -18.74
CA ASN A 325 8.89 28.83 -19.49
C ASN A 325 8.39 30.02 -18.65
N GLU A 326 7.29 29.88 -17.91
CA GLU A 326 6.82 30.92 -16.98
C GLU A 326 7.82 31.16 -15.84
N PHE A 327 8.32 30.10 -15.20
CA PHE A 327 9.28 30.17 -14.10
C PHE A 327 10.59 30.85 -14.52
N MET A 328 11.14 30.47 -15.67
CA MET A 328 12.32 31.12 -16.22
C MET A 328 12.04 32.59 -16.58
N SER A 329 10.84 32.94 -17.08
CA SER A 329 10.47 34.34 -17.31
C SER A 329 10.44 35.20 -16.03
N LYS A 330 10.15 34.60 -14.87
CA LYS A 330 10.23 35.25 -13.54
C LYS A 330 11.68 35.48 -13.08
N ILE A 331 12.65 34.71 -13.59
CA ILE A 331 14.08 34.80 -13.25
C ILE A 331 14.83 35.72 -14.21
N TYR A 332 14.68 35.50 -15.52
CA TYR A 332 15.45 36.16 -16.58
C TYR A 332 14.76 37.39 -17.18
N GLY A 333 13.44 37.52 -16.99
CA GLY A 333 12.60 38.55 -17.60
C GLY A 333 11.80 38.02 -18.79
N LYS A 334 10.63 38.62 -19.04
CA LYS A 334 9.65 38.15 -20.04
C LYS A 334 10.10 38.34 -21.50
N ASP A 335 10.96 39.33 -21.75
CA ASP A 335 11.43 39.69 -23.09
C ASP A 335 12.78 39.03 -23.45
N VAL A 336 13.27 38.10 -22.61
CA VAL A 336 14.56 37.42 -22.80
C VAL A 336 14.33 36.02 -23.39
N ASP A 337 14.85 35.80 -24.61
CA ASP A 337 14.97 34.45 -25.16
C ASP A 337 16.09 33.68 -24.46
N ILE A 338 15.70 32.90 -23.45
CA ILE A 338 16.59 32.06 -22.63
C ILE A 338 17.44 31.11 -23.50
N SER A 339 16.93 30.68 -24.66
CA SER A 339 17.66 29.77 -25.57
C SER A 339 18.85 30.44 -26.26
N THR A 340 18.97 31.78 -26.20
CA THR A 340 20.09 32.55 -26.74
C THR A 340 21.17 32.90 -25.72
N LEU A 341 20.91 32.69 -24.43
CA LEU A 341 21.87 32.98 -23.36
C LEU A 341 23.09 32.04 -23.43
N SER A 342 24.27 32.55 -23.04
CA SER A 342 25.40 31.67 -22.77
C SER A 342 25.16 30.86 -21.50
N LYS A 343 25.80 29.68 -21.41
CA LYS A 343 25.79 28.83 -20.21
C LYS A 343 26.17 29.62 -18.94
N ASP A 344 27.21 30.44 -19.02
CA ASP A 344 27.71 31.21 -17.87
C ASP A 344 26.71 32.31 -17.46
N GLN A 345 26.12 33.02 -18.43
CA GLN A 345 25.05 34.00 -18.17
C GLN A 345 23.82 33.37 -17.52
N PHE A 346 23.44 32.17 -17.98
CA PHE A 346 22.35 31.38 -17.40
C PHE A 346 22.66 31.04 -15.93
N LEU A 347 23.80 30.38 -15.68
CA LEU A 347 24.19 29.93 -14.34
C LEU A 347 24.40 31.08 -13.35
N ASP A 348 25.08 32.16 -13.73
CA ASP A 348 25.30 33.32 -12.85
C ASP A 348 24.00 34.01 -12.45
N THR A 349 23.05 34.12 -13.39
CA THR A 349 21.72 34.68 -13.11
C THR A 349 20.94 33.77 -12.18
N LEU A 350 20.90 32.46 -12.44
CA LEU A 350 20.21 31.47 -11.60
C LEU A 350 20.81 31.42 -10.18
N HIS A 351 22.13 31.38 -10.04
CA HIS A 351 22.81 31.42 -8.74
C HIS A 351 22.57 32.74 -7.99
N THR A 352 22.44 33.85 -8.70
CA THR A 352 22.11 35.16 -8.10
C THR A 352 20.66 35.20 -7.67
N TRP A 353 19.73 34.66 -8.46
CA TRP A 353 18.33 34.52 -8.08
C TRP A 353 18.16 33.66 -6.82
N PHE A 354 18.80 32.48 -6.76
CA PHE A 354 18.77 31.62 -5.56
C PHE A 354 19.33 32.33 -4.33
N ARG A 355 20.47 33.03 -4.43
CA ARG A 355 21.07 33.75 -3.29
C ARG A 355 20.22 34.91 -2.76
N ASN A 356 19.45 35.56 -3.64
CA ASN A 356 18.71 36.77 -3.30
C ASN A 356 17.24 36.50 -2.90
N ASN A 357 16.62 35.44 -3.43
CA ASN A 357 15.19 35.20 -3.30
C ASN A 357 14.82 33.97 -2.45
N VAL A 358 15.73 33.01 -2.25
CA VAL A 358 15.45 31.81 -1.43
C VAL A 358 15.97 32.04 0.00
N PRO A 359 15.09 32.03 1.03
CA PRO A 359 15.48 32.16 2.42
C PRO A 359 16.50 31.12 2.88
N LYS A 360 17.27 31.42 3.94
CA LYS A 360 18.19 30.44 4.54
C LYS A 360 17.48 29.32 5.31
N ASP A 361 16.35 29.63 5.93
CA ASP A 361 15.56 28.68 6.71
C ASP A 361 14.57 27.94 5.79
N PRO A 362 14.63 26.60 5.66
CA PRO A 362 13.80 25.87 4.70
C PRO A 362 12.31 25.91 5.03
N SER A 363 11.92 26.14 6.29
CA SER A 363 10.52 26.36 6.68
C SER A 363 9.90 27.64 6.12
N GLN A 364 10.70 28.53 5.52
CA GLN A 364 10.23 29.73 4.82
C GLN A 364 10.12 29.55 3.30
N TRP A 365 10.52 28.40 2.75
CA TRP A 365 10.49 28.17 1.31
C TRP A 365 9.07 27.99 0.78
N THR A 366 8.81 28.55 -0.40
CA THR A 366 7.54 28.44 -1.16
C THR A 366 7.84 28.00 -2.59
N PHE A 367 6.93 27.25 -3.20
CA PHE A 367 7.02 26.78 -4.59
C PHE A 367 5.65 26.87 -5.26
N GLY A 368 5.58 26.86 -6.60
CA GLY A 368 4.30 26.86 -7.33
C GLY A 368 3.37 28.04 -7.04
N ASP A 369 3.93 29.20 -6.67
CA ASP A 369 3.23 30.39 -6.16
C ASP A 369 2.35 30.14 -4.90
N LEU A 370 2.50 28.98 -4.24
CA LEU A 370 1.79 28.62 -3.00
C LEU A 370 2.23 29.49 -1.82
N LYS A 371 1.31 29.68 -0.87
CA LYS A 371 1.53 30.42 0.37
C LYS A 371 1.37 29.50 1.57
N ARG A 372 2.21 29.70 2.59
CA ARG A 372 2.07 29.05 3.89
C ARG A 372 1.02 29.76 4.74
N GLY A 373 0.28 29.00 5.53
CA GLY A 373 -0.60 29.49 6.60
C GLY A 373 0.18 29.97 7.83
N GLU A 374 -0.54 30.48 8.83
CA GLU A 374 0.05 31.00 10.07
C GLU A 374 0.81 29.94 10.88
N ASP A 375 0.43 28.67 10.75
CA ASP A 375 1.08 27.53 11.40
C ASP A 375 2.27 26.96 10.61
N GLY A 376 2.55 27.50 9.42
CA GLY A 376 3.64 27.11 8.53
C GLY A 376 3.30 26.04 7.49
N SER A 377 2.12 25.43 7.47
CA SER A 377 1.75 24.45 6.43
C SER A 377 1.24 25.13 5.15
N PHE A 378 1.18 24.39 4.04
CA PHE A 378 0.39 24.76 2.87
C PHE A 378 -1.05 24.24 3.00
N SER A 379 -1.94 24.77 2.16
CA SER A 379 -3.31 24.27 1.98
C SER A 379 -3.30 22.86 1.37
N ASP A 380 -4.03 21.92 1.98
CA ASP A 380 -4.23 20.59 1.43
C ASP A 380 -4.85 20.64 0.02
N ALA A 381 -5.81 21.55 -0.20
CA ALA A 381 -6.49 21.69 -1.49
C ALA A 381 -5.51 22.07 -2.60
N ASP A 382 -4.58 22.98 -2.32
CA ASP A 382 -3.61 23.45 -3.30
C ASP A 382 -2.57 22.35 -3.61
N LEU A 383 -2.12 21.62 -2.59
CA LEU A 383 -1.20 20.49 -2.75
C LEU A 383 -1.85 19.31 -3.50
N VAL A 384 -3.10 18.99 -3.18
CA VAL A 384 -3.86 17.91 -3.84
C VAL A 384 -4.17 18.28 -5.30
N GLU A 385 -4.48 19.53 -5.62
CA GLU A 385 -4.65 19.97 -7.01
C GLU A 385 -3.34 19.87 -7.81
N LEU A 386 -2.18 20.18 -7.22
CA LEU A 386 -0.89 19.98 -7.87
C LEU A 386 -0.59 18.50 -8.16
N LEU A 387 -0.90 17.61 -7.22
CA LEU A 387 -0.72 16.16 -7.38
C LEU A 387 -1.68 15.58 -8.42
N LYS A 388 -2.96 15.95 -8.32
CA LYS A 388 -4.01 15.62 -9.30
C LYS A 388 -3.61 16.06 -10.69
N ALA A 389 -3.19 17.31 -10.87
CA ALA A 389 -2.79 17.84 -12.16
C ALA A 389 -1.56 17.14 -12.76
N GLY A 390 -0.63 16.66 -11.92
CA GLY A 390 0.48 15.81 -12.36
C GLY A 390 0.01 14.44 -12.87
N THR A 391 -0.98 13.84 -12.19
CA THR A 391 -1.56 12.54 -12.55
C THR A 391 -2.47 12.63 -13.79
N ASP A 392 -3.20 13.73 -13.96
CA ASP A 392 -3.99 14.05 -15.17
C ASP A 392 -3.12 14.25 -16.42
N THR A 393 -1.86 14.65 -16.25
CA THR A 393 -1.02 15.10 -17.36
C THR A 393 -0.10 13.98 -17.84
N THR A 394 -0.32 13.47 -19.06
CA THR A 394 0.63 12.57 -19.74
C THR A 394 2.00 13.25 -19.90
N ALA A 395 3.06 12.53 -19.54
CA ALA A 395 4.43 12.99 -19.62
C ALA A 395 4.94 13.11 -21.08
N GLY A 396 6.09 13.75 -21.27
CA GLY A 396 6.79 13.78 -22.56
C GLY A 396 7.38 12.41 -22.91
N ALA A 397 7.61 12.17 -24.21
CA ALA A 397 8.25 10.95 -24.69
C ALA A 397 9.78 11.08 -24.77
N PHE A 398 10.50 9.99 -24.53
CA PHE A 398 11.94 9.97 -24.72
C PHE A 398 12.37 10.16 -26.20
N GLY A 399 13.61 10.60 -26.36
CA GLY A 399 14.34 10.65 -27.63
C GLY A 399 14.62 12.05 -28.16
N ALA A 400 15.25 12.09 -29.33
CA ALA A 400 15.76 13.30 -29.96
C ALA A 400 14.70 14.41 -30.15
N ARG A 401 15.14 15.67 -30.03
CA ARG A 401 14.35 16.89 -30.28
C ARG A 401 13.14 17.11 -29.35
N ASN A 402 13.04 16.38 -28.23
CA ASN A 402 11.91 16.49 -27.29
C ASN A 402 12.25 17.23 -25.97
N ILE A 403 13.36 17.99 -25.92
CA ILE A 403 13.78 18.73 -24.71
C ILE A 403 13.30 20.19 -24.80
N PRO A 404 12.65 20.75 -23.75
CA PRO A 404 12.21 22.14 -23.71
C PRO A 404 13.35 23.15 -24.04
N PRO A 405 13.16 24.12 -24.95
CA PRO A 405 14.21 25.05 -25.35
C PRO A 405 14.81 25.88 -24.21
N ALA A 406 14.04 26.14 -23.15
CA ALA A 406 14.50 26.82 -21.94
C ALA A 406 15.59 26.05 -21.17
N LEU A 407 15.72 24.73 -21.38
CA LEU A 407 16.74 23.89 -20.75
C LEU A 407 18.03 23.77 -21.60
N LYS A 408 18.11 24.39 -22.78
CA LYS A 408 19.27 24.31 -23.69
C LYS A 408 20.62 24.61 -23.03
N ALA A 409 20.68 25.58 -22.10
CA ALA A 409 21.91 25.89 -21.36
C ALA A 409 22.34 24.75 -20.41
N ILE A 410 21.37 24.01 -19.86
CA ILE A 410 21.60 22.84 -19.00
C ILE A 410 22.05 21.65 -19.84
N GLU A 411 21.52 21.48 -21.05
CA GLU A 411 22.00 20.46 -22.01
C GLU A 411 23.46 20.70 -22.40
N ILE A 412 23.83 21.94 -22.74
CA ILE A 412 25.23 22.31 -23.04
C ILE A 412 26.14 22.03 -21.84
N LEU A 413 25.71 22.38 -20.63
CA LEU A 413 26.43 22.05 -19.40
C LEU A 413 26.63 20.54 -19.23
N GLY A 414 25.63 19.71 -19.56
CA GLY A 414 25.74 18.25 -19.52
C GLY A 414 26.80 17.70 -20.49
N ILE A 415 26.82 18.21 -21.72
CA ILE A 415 27.82 17.84 -22.74
C ILE A 415 29.24 18.21 -22.26
N GLU A 416 29.43 19.47 -21.85
CA GLU A 416 30.74 19.94 -21.38
C GLU A 416 31.22 19.19 -20.13
N GLN A 417 30.32 18.88 -19.21
CA GLN A 417 30.61 18.10 -18.01
C GLN A 417 31.01 16.66 -18.34
N GLY A 418 30.40 16.03 -19.34
CA GLY A 418 30.80 14.70 -19.81
C GLY A 418 32.23 14.66 -20.34
N ARG A 419 32.61 15.71 -21.09
CA ARG A 419 33.97 15.91 -21.60
C ARG A 419 34.98 16.20 -20.48
N GLU A 420 34.62 17.04 -19.51
CA GLU A 420 35.48 17.36 -18.36
C GLU A 420 35.74 16.15 -17.46
N TRP A 421 34.72 15.32 -17.23
CA TRP A 421 34.85 14.08 -16.46
C TRP A 421 35.53 12.94 -17.23
N GLY A 422 35.69 13.07 -18.56
CA GLY A 422 36.29 12.04 -19.41
C GLY A 422 35.40 10.79 -19.52
N LEU A 423 34.09 10.96 -19.64
CA LEU A 423 33.15 9.84 -19.78
C LEU A 423 33.33 9.11 -21.12
N ALA A 424 32.89 7.86 -21.13
CA ALA A 424 32.87 6.99 -22.30
C ALA A 424 32.05 7.57 -23.48
N SER A 425 32.27 7.06 -24.69
CA SER A 425 31.33 7.21 -25.80
C SER A 425 30.09 6.34 -25.61
N LEU A 426 29.03 6.60 -26.38
CA LEU A 426 27.82 5.77 -26.39
C LEU A 426 28.16 4.30 -26.71
N ASN A 427 29.03 4.05 -27.69
CA ASN A 427 29.41 2.69 -28.08
C ASN A 427 30.31 2.00 -27.04
N GLU A 428 31.22 2.72 -26.39
CA GLU A 428 32.02 2.16 -25.29
C GLU A 428 31.12 1.76 -24.10
N PHE A 429 30.16 2.61 -23.75
CA PHE A 429 29.18 2.33 -22.69
C PHE A 429 28.27 1.15 -23.04
N ARG A 430 27.83 1.06 -24.30
CA ARG A 430 27.12 -0.10 -24.84
C ARG A 430 27.96 -1.39 -24.72
N GLN A 431 29.24 -1.36 -25.10
CA GLN A 431 30.13 -2.54 -25.01
C GLN A 431 30.44 -2.98 -23.57
N PHE A 432 30.52 -2.04 -22.63
CA PHE A 432 30.66 -2.32 -21.19
C PHE A 432 29.47 -3.17 -20.70
N PHE A 433 28.26 -2.77 -21.09
CA PHE A 433 27.00 -3.43 -20.81
C PHE A 433 26.74 -4.73 -21.62
N LYS A 434 27.49 -4.95 -22.70
CA LYS A 434 27.33 -6.02 -23.73
C LYS A 434 26.12 -5.81 -24.66
N LEU A 435 25.74 -4.56 -24.89
CA LEU A 435 24.88 -4.10 -26.00
C LEU A 435 25.65 -4.25 -27.32
N LYS A 436 24.94 -4.49 -28.42
CA LYS A 436 25.52 -4.36 -29.77
C LYS A 436 26.00 -2.90 -29.96
N PRO A 437 27.28 -2.61 -30.25
CA PRO A 437 27.66 -1.26 -30.65
C PRO A 437 26.96 -0.89 -31.97
N PHE A 438 26.65 0.39 -32.13
CA PHE A 438 26.02 0.92 -33.34
C PHE A 438 27.05 1.08 -34.46
N GLU A 439 26.77 0.52 -35.62
CA GLU A 439 27.67 0.54 -36.79
C GLU A 439 27.34 1.69 -37.77
N THR A 440 26.11 2.22 -37.73
CA THR A 440 25.69 3.40 -38.51
C THR A 440 24.87 4.36 -37.65
N PHE A 441 24.68 5.60 -38.11
CA PHE A 441 23.91 6.61 -37.38
C PHE A 441 22.40 6.31 -37.35
N GLU A 442 21.89 5.63 -38.37
CA GLU A 442 20.50 5.16 -38.44
C GLU A 442 20.22 4.05 -37.42
N GLU A 443 21.24 3.28 -36.99
CA GLU A 443 21.08 2.34 -35.88
C GLU A 443 20.89 3.04 -34.53
N ILE A 444 21.37 4.29 -34.37
CA ILE A 444 21.15 5.13 -33.19
C ILE A 444 19.71 5.68 -33.19
N ASN A 445 19.27 6.23 -34.33
CA ASN A 445 17.91 6.76 -34.49
C ASN A 445 17.47 6.79 -35.96
N THR A 446 16.30 6.21 -36.27
CA THR A 446 15.76 6.15 -37.65
C THR A 446 15.01 7.41 -38.10
N GLN A 447 14.82 8.40 -37.22
CA GLN A 447 14.06 9.61 -37.55
C GLN A 447 14.79 10.54 -38.54
N PRO A 448 14.11 11.03 -39.59
CA PRO A 448 14.70 11.93 -40.58
C PRO A 448 15.36 13.19 -39.98
N GLY A 449 16.60 13.42 -40.40
CA GLY A 449 17.46 14.53 -39.95
C GLY A 449 18.12 14.32 -38.59
N VAL A 450 17.90 13.20 -37.88
CA VAL A 450 18.61 12.91 -36.62
C VAL A 450 19.93 12.20 -36.90
N ALA A 451 19.90 11.13 -37.70
CA ALA A 451 21.10 10.40 -38.13
C ALA A 451 22.07 11.32 -38.89
N GLU A 452 21.56 12.14 -39.81
CA GLU A 452 22.34 13.08 -40.62
C GLU A 452 22.95 14.20 -39.77
N ALA A 453 22.29 14.60 -38.67
CA ALA A 453 22.84 15.56 -37.73
C ALA A 453 23.95 14.94 -36.87
N LEU A 454 23.80 13.68 -36.45
CA LEU A 454 24.87 12.94 -35.77
C LEU A 454 26.07 12.72 -36.69
N GLU A 455 25.85 12.36 -37.96
CA GLU A 455 26.90 12.23 -38.97
C GLU A 455 27.68 13.53 -39.15
N ALA A 456 26.98 14.65 -39.35
CA ALA A 456 27.59 15.96 -39.53
C ALA A 456 28.39 16.47 -38.31
N LEU A 457 28.05 16.01 -37.10
CA LEU A 457 28.71 16.42 -35.86
C LEU A 457 29.86 15.49 -35.44
N TYR A 458 29.73 14.18 -35.64
CA TYR A 458 30.63 13.17 -35.08
C TYR A 458 31.43 12.38 -36.11
N GLY A 459 30.98 12.30 -37.37
CA GLY A 459 31.68 11.63 -38.49
C GLY A 459 31.79 10.10 -38.40
N HIS A 460 31.75 9.50 -37.21
CA HIS A 460 31.65 8.06 -36.97
C HIS A 460 30.82 7.78 -35.71
N PRO A 461 29.99 6.72 -35.66
CA PRO A 461 29.16 6.39 -34.48
C PRO A 461 29.95 6.22 -33.18
N ASP A 462 31.17 5.67 -33.23
CA ASP A 462 32.04 5.52 -32.03
C ASP A 462 32.43 6.86 -31.37
N ASN A 463 32.38 7.97 -32.12
CA ASN A 463 32.69 9.30 -31.62
C ASN A 463 31.49 9.96 -30.90
N VAL A 464 30.29 9.37 -30.95
CA VAL A 464 29.09 9.94 -30.32
C VAL A 464 29.26 9.87 -28.80
N GLU A 465 29.39 11.03 -28.17
CA GLU A 465 29.51 11.19 -26.73
C GLU A 465 28.31 10.62 -25.98
N LEU A 466 28.52 10.05 -24.77
CA LEU A 466 27.46 9.41 -24.00
C LEU A 466 26.22 10.28 -23.81
N TYR A 467 26.37 11.55 -23.38
CA TYR A 467 25.20 12.39 -23.06
C TYR A 467 24.32 12.73 -24.29
N PRO A 468 24.86 13.32 -25.39
CA PRO A 468 24.13 13.44 -26.65
C PRO A 468 23.59 12.11 -27.17
N GLY A 469 24.36 11.04 -27.04
CA GLY A 469 23.99 9.69 -27.46
C GLY A 469 22.72 9.19 -26.77
N LEU A 470 22.67 9.24 -25.45
CA LEU A 470 21.50 8.83 -24.65
C LEU A 470 20.24 9.66 -24.97
N MET A 471 20.40 10.97 -25.24
CA MET A 471 19.27 11.85 -25.60
C MET A 471 18.84 11.69 -27.06
N ALA A 472 19.75 11.29 -27.95
CA ALA A 472 19.47 11.08 -29.37
C ALA A 472 18.99 9.67 -29.69
N GLU A 473 19.33 8.66 -28.87
CA GLU A 473 18.95 7.26 -29.03
C GLU A 473 17.43 7.12 -29.21
N GLU A 474 17.04 6.23 -30.12
CA GLU A 474 15.63 5.97 -30.40
C GLU A 474 14.94 5.33 -29.19
N ALA A 475 13.79 5.88 -28.79
CA ALA A 475 13.03 5.44 -27.62
C ALA A 475 12.28 4.12 -27.86
N LYS A 476 12.31 3.22 -26.87
CA LYS A 476 11.52 1.96 -26.84
C LYS A 476 10.08 2.19 -27.29
N LYS A 477 9.50 1.20 -27.98
CA LYS A 477 8.04 1.13 -28.14
C LYS A 477 7.44 0.50 -26.86
N PRO A 478 6.19 0.82 -26.50
CA PRO A 478 5.50 0.14 -25.41
C PRO A 478 5.50 -1.38 -25.58
N PHE A 479 5.75 -2.11 -24.50
CA PHE A 479 5.74 -3.57 -24.45
C PHE A 479 5.04 -4.01 -23.16
N SER A 480 4.07 -4.93 -23.25
CA SER A 480 3.28 -5.36 -22.10
C SER A 480 3.38 -6.87 -21.79
N PRO A 481 3.71 -7.25 -20.55
CA PRO A 481 4.54 -6.49 -19.61
C PRO A 481 6.00 -6.45 -20.09
N GLY A 482 6.73 -5.37 -19.79
CA GLY A 482 8.17 -5.26 -20.05
C GLY A 482 8.70 -3.82 -20.18
N SER A 483 7.97 -2.93 -20.85
CA SER A 483 8.39 -1.53 -21.08
C SER A 483 7.19 -0.59 -21.14
N GLY A 484 6.93 0.10 -20.03
CA GLY A 484 5.94 1.17 -19.88
C GLY A 484 6.55 2.56 -20.01
N LEU A 485 7.72 2.79 -19.39
CA LEU A 485 8.45 4.08 -19.45
C LEU A 485 8.96 4.43 -20.85
N CYS A 486 9.25 3.40 -21.65
CA CYS A 486 9.69 3.55 -23.04
C CYS A 486 10.93 4.45 -23.27
N PRO A 487 12.02 4.36 -22.49
CA PRO A 487 13.22 5.17 -22.71
C PRO A 487 14.07 4.64 -23.86
N GLY A 488 15.19 5.32 -24.16
CA GLY A 488 16.24 4.78 -25.03
C GLY A 488 16.74 3.41 -24.54
N PHE A 489 17.27 2.60 -25.46
CA PHE A 489 17.68 1.22 -25.19
C PHE A 489 18.83 1.07 -24.22
N THR A 490 19.83 1.93 -24.35
CA THR A 490 20.95 2.01 -23.40
C THR A 490 20.47 2.53 -22.04
N ILE A 491 19.53 3.50 -22.02
CA ILE A 491 18.93 4.06 -20.80
C ILE A 491 18.11 3.01 -20.04
N SER A 492 17.16 2.35 -20.72
CA SER A 492 16.19 1.41 -20.13
C SER A 492 16.85 0.38 -19.24
N GLU A 493 18.01 -0.03 -19.68
CA GLU A 493 18.65 -1.25 -19.27
C GLU A 493 19.62 -0.94 -18.13
N ALA A 494 20.36 0.17 -18.25
CA ALA A 494 21.15 0.74 -17.18
C ALA A 494 20.30 1.00 -15.92
N ILE A 495 19.10 1.57 -16.07
CA ILE A 495 18.18 1.85 -14.94
C ILE A 495 17.81 0.57 -14.19
N LEU A 496 17.53 -0.54 -14.88
CA LEU A 496 17.19 -1.81 -14.22
C LEU A 496 18.37 -2.33 -13.39
N SER A 497 19.59 -2.19 -13.91
CA SER A 497 20.80 -2.61 -13.19
C SER A 497 21.13 -1.71 -11.99
N ASP A 498 20.99 -0.39 -12.13
CA ASP A 498 21.20 0.55 -11.03
C ASP A 498 20.14 0.36 -9.94
N ALA A 499 18.88 0.14 -10.30
CA ALA A 499 17.80 -0.16 -9.35
C ALA A 499 18.09 -1.43 -8.52
N VAL A 500 18.63 -2.49 -9.14
CA VAL A 500 19.08 -3.70 -8.42
C VAL A 500 20.25 -3.36 -7.48
N THR A 501 21.20 -2.52 -7.90
CA THR A 501 22.37 -2.11 -7.10
C THR A 501 22.00 -1.25 -5.90
N LEU A 502 21.23 -0.18 -6.11
CA LEU A 502 20.78 0.78 -5.10
C LEU A 502 20.08 0.09 -3.93
N VAL A 503 19.20 -0.87 -4.23
CA VAL A 503 18.41 -1.58 -3.23
C VAL A 503 19.21 -2.71 -2.58
N ARG A 504 19.93 -3.53 -3.35
CA ARG A 504 20.63 -4.72 -2.82
C ARG A 504 21.95 -4.38 -2.12
N GLY A 505 22.59 -3.28 -2.51
CA GLY A 505 23.82 -2.77 -1.90
C GLY A 505 23.62 -2.13 -0.52
N ASP A 506 22.43 -1.60 -0.22
CA ASP A 506 22.13 -0.99 1.08
C ASP A 506 21.76 -2.04 2.14
N ARG A 507 22.40 -1.99 3.31
CA ARG A 507 22.06 -2.86 4.45
C ARG A 507 20.64 -2.63 4.96
N PHE A 508 20.14 -1.39 4.95
CA PHE A 508 18.82 -1.03 5.47
C PHE A 508 17.67 -1.54 4.60
N TYR A 509 17.94 -1.90 3.35
CA TYR A 509 16.98 -2.51 2.43
C TYR A 509 17.23 -3.99 2.17
N SER A 510 18.26 -4.60 2.79
CA SER A 510 18.64 -5.99 2.52
C SER A 510 18.95 -6.85 3.75
N VAL A 511 19.85 -6.42 4.64
CA VAL A 511 20.33 -7.21 5.80
C VAL A 511 19.59 -6.85 7.08
N ASP A 512 19.42 -5.55 7.31
CA ASP A 512 18.73 -4.99 8.49
C ASP A 512 17.25 -4.68 8.19
N PHE A 513 16.78 -4.99 6.99
CA PHE A 513 15.39 -4.76 6.58
C PHE A 513 14.49 -5.84 7.16
N GLN A 514 13.61 -5.46 8.09
CA GLN A 514 12.43 -6.26 8.39
C GLN A 514 11.35 -5.93 7.37
N GLU A 515 10.84 -6.96 6.69
CA GLU A 515 9.97 -6.79 5.54
C GLU A 515 8.64 -6.16 5.95
N ALA A 516 8.41 -4.93 5.48
CA ALA A 516 7.11 -4.29 5.59
C ALA A 516 6.13 -5.07 4.71
N ASN A 517 5.33 -5.94 5.33
CA ASN A 517 4.46 -6.92 4.70
C ASN A 517 3.77 -6.36 3.43
N TRP A 518 4.18 -6.87 2.26
CA TRP A 518 3.59 -6.45 1.00
C TRP A 518 2.21 -7.06 0.84
N ASP A 519 1.32 -6.30 0.22
CA ASP A 519 -0.08 -6.68 0.13
C ASP A 519 -0.51 -6.64 -1.33
N TYR A 520 -0.58 -7.80 -1.96
CA TYR A 520 -1.04 -7.90 -3.35
C TYR A 520 -2.55 -7.62 -3.45
N ASP A 521 -3.31 -7.75 -2.35
CA ASP A 521 -4.75 -7.41 -2.29
C ASP A 521 -5.02 -5.89 -2.45
N VAL A 522 -3.99 -5.04 -2.60
CA VAL A 522 -4.14 -3.60 -2.90
C VAL A 522 -3.15 -3.17 -3.99
N ALA A 523 -3.67 -2.51 -5.04
CA ALA A 523 -2.88 -1.93 -6.13
C ALA A 523 -1.85 -2.87 -6.79
N GLY A 524 -2.07 -4.19 -6.72
CA GLY A 524 -1.11 -5.20 -7.22
C GLY A 524 0.26 -5.15 -6.53
N GLY A 525 0.29 -4.77 -5.24
CA GLY A 525 1.51 -4.62 -4.44
C GLY A 525 2.03 -3.18 -4.33
N GLY A 526 1.38 -2.21 -4.96
CA GLY A 526 1.66 -0.78 -4.80
C GLY A 526 1.38 -0.27 -3.36
N VAL A 527 2.07 0.79 -2.94
CA VAL A 527 1.95 1.36 -1.58
C VAL A 527 1.92 2.89 -1.53
N ILE A 528 2.01 3.60 -2.67
CA ILE A 528 1.97 5.07 -2.69
C ILE A 528 0.67 5.65 -2.16
N TYR A 529 -0.44 4.89 -2.21
CA TYR A 529 -1.69 5.28 -1.54
C TYR A 529 -1.51 5.53 -0.04
N LYS A 530 -0.61 4.81 0.64
CA LYS A 530 -0.31 5.00 2.07
C LYS A 530 0.34 6.35 2.34
N LEU A 531 1.16 6.85 1.40
CA LEU A 531 1.74 8.20 1.45
C LEU A 531 0.62 9.25 1.31
N LEU A 532 -0.18 9.14 0.25
CA LEU A 532 -1.16 10.15 -0.14
C LEU A 532 -2.34 10.24 0.85
N MET A 533 -2.91 9.09 1.26
CA MET A 533 -4.03 9.04 2.19
C MET A 533 -3.67 9.46 3.62
N ARG A 534 -2.40 9.34 4.03
CA ARG A 534 -1.90 9.84 5.33
C ARG A 534 -1.47 11.30 5.28
N ALA A 535 -0.93 11.76 4.16
CA ALA A 535 -0.57 13.18 3.97
C ALA A 535 -1.80 14.09 3.80
N PHE A 536 -2.90 13.56 3.24
CA PHE A 536 -4.14 14.29 2.97
C PHE A 536 -5.39 13.50 3.42
N PRO A 537 -5.61 13.32 4.74
CA PRO A 537 -6.79 12.62 5.26
C PRO A 537 -8.10 13.23 4.73
N GLY A 538 -9.03 12.38 4.29
CA GLY A 538 -10.34 12.79 3.76
C GLY A 538 -10.36 13.23 2.28
N TRP A 539 -9.22 13.43 1.61
CA TRP A 539 -9.19 13.84 0.19
C TRP A 539 -9.36 12.70 -0.80
N TYR A 540 -8.81 11.52 -0.50
CA TYR A 540 -8.86 10.34 -1.34
C TYR A 540 -9.92 9.34 -0.84
N ARG A 541 -10.35 8.41 -1.69
CA ARG A 541 -11.18 7.24 -1.31
C ARG A 541 -10.36 5.97 -1.46
N ALA A 542 -10.74 4.90 -0.75
CA ALA A 542 -9.96 3.66 -0.69
C ALA A 542 -9.69 3.05 -2.09
N ASN A 543 -10.66 3.17 -3.00
CA ASN A 543 -10.61 2.69 -4.38
C ASN A 543 -10.24 3.77 -5.42
N ASN A 544 -9.76 4.95 -5.00
CA ASN A 544 -9.52 6.07 -5.93
C ASN A 544 -8.19 5.94 -6.69
N VAL A 545 -8.24 6.05 -8.02
CA VAL A 545 -7.07 5.83 -8.89
C VAL A 545 -5.95 6.85 -8.71
N TYR A 546 -6.24 8.09 -8.30
CA TYR A 546 -5.23 9.10 -7.99
C TYR A 546 -4.45 8.81 -6.71
N ALA A 547 -4.89 7.82 -5.90
CA ALA A 547 -4.12 7.30 -4.78
C ALA A 547 -3.48 5.94 -5.09
N LEU A 548 -4.22 5.04 -5.75
CA LEU A 548 -3.78 3.66 -6.02
C LEU A 548 -2.81 3.53 -7.20
N TYR A 549 -2.99 4.33 -8.25
CA TYR A 549 -2.21 4.26 -9.50
C TYR A 549 -1.75 5.64 -10.02
N PRO A 550 -1.27 6.57 -9.17
CA PRO A 550 -1.02 7.96 -9.54
C PRO A 550 0.05 8.16 -10.63
N PHE A 551 0.82 7.12 -10.96
CA PHE A 551 1.84 7.13 -11.99
C PHE A 551 1.31 6.87 -13.41
N SER A 552 0.08 6.35 -13.55
CA SER A 552 -0.65 6.29 -14.82
C SER A 552 -1.76 7.34 -14.81
N THR A 553 -2.16 7.85 -15.99
CA THR A 553 -3.35 8.73 -16.04
C THR A 553 -4.63 7.97 -15.64
N PRO A 554 -5.66 8.66 -15.12
CA PRO A 554 -6.95 8.03 -14.83
C PRO A 554 -7.57 7.34 -16.06
N GLU A 555 -7.37 7.91 -17.25
CA GLU A 555 -7.80 7.39 -18.55
C GLU A 555 -7.15 6.04 -18.84
N ARG A 556 -5.82 5.95 -18.70
CA ARG A 556 -5.08 4.70 -18.92
C ARG A 556 -5.44 3.63 -17.90
N THR A 557 -5.60 4.02 -16.65
CA THR A 557 -6.05 3.13 -15.59
C THR A 557 -7.44 2.55 -15.90
N ARG A 558 -8.32 3.37 -16.51
CA ARG A 558 -9.66 2.97 -16.94
C ARG A 558 -9.63 2.00 -18.12
N GLU A 559 -8.73 2.19 -19.08
CA GLU A 559 -8.51 1.25 -20.18
C GLU A 559 -8.04 -0.12 -19.68
N ILE A 560 -7.05 -0.14 -18.78
CA ILE A 560 -6.45 -1.36 -18.23
C ILE A 560 -7.49 -2.18 -17.44
N PHE A 561 -8.29 -1.53 -16.60
CA PHE A 561 -9.21 -2.20 -15.67
C PHE A 561 -10.68 -2.19 -16.11
N ALA A 562 -10.97 -1.90 -17.39
CA ALA A 562 -12.34 -1.80 -17.92
C ALA A 562 -13.16 -3.09 -17.75
N ASP A 563 -12.61 -4.21 -18.21
CA ASP A 563 -13.29 -5.51 -18.18
C ASP A 563 -13.01 -6.31 -16.89
N HIS A 564 -11.86 -6.06 -16.28
CA HIS A 564 -11.33 -6.83 -15.14
C HIS A 564 -10.80 -5.90 -14.03
N PRO A 565 -11.69 -5.25 -13.26
CA PRO A 565 -11.30 -4.48 -12.09
C PRO A 565 -10.62 -5.38 -11.03
N PRO A 566 -9.53 -4.93 -10.38
CA PRO A 566 -8.80 -5.76 -9.42
C PRO A 566 -9.72 -6.26 -8.29
N HIS A 567 -9.63 -7.55 -7.97
CA HIS A 567 -10.49 -8.24 -6.99
C HIS A 567 -12.02 -8.11 -7.22
N ASN A 568 -12.46 -7.72 -8.42
CA ASN A 568 -13.84 -7.29 -8.72
C ASN A 568 -14.30 -6.07 -7.88
N ILE A 569 -13.37 -5.19 -7.50
CA ILE A 569 -13.64 -3.94 -6.80
C ILE A 569 -13.61 -2.80 -7.82
N GLU A 570 -14.76 -2.19 -8.08
CA GLU A 570 -14.86 -1.00 -8.93
C GLU A 570 -13.94 0.12 -8.42
N LEU A 571 -13.13 0.66 -9.33
CA LEU A 571 -12.22 1.77 -9.04
C LEU A 571 -12.95 3.11 -9.20
N ASN A 572 -12.68 4.04 -8.28
CA ASN A 572 -13.20 5.40 -8.38
C ASN A 572 -12.23 6.26 -9.23
N TYR A 573 -12.76 6.83 -10.30
CA TYR A 573 -12.00 7.68 -11.24
C TYR A 573 -12.26 9.18 -11.04
N ASP A 574 -13.01 9.56 -10.01
CA ASP A 574 -13.31 10.96 -9.74
C ASP A 574 -12.05 11.68 -9.23
N PRO A 575 -11.87 12.98 -9.55
CA PRO A 575 -10.86 13.81 -8.90
C PRO A 575 -10.92 13.74 -7.36
N PRO A 576 -9.78 13.75 -6.66
CA PRO A 576 -9.76 13.80 -5.21
C PRO A 576 -10.56 15.00 -4.68
N MET A 577 -11.38 14.77 -3.66
CA MET A 577 -12.24 15.78 -3.07
C MET A 577 -12.31 15.61 -1.55
N PHE A 578 -12.24 16.70 -0.81
CA PHE A 578 -12.34 16.65 0.64
C PHE A 578 -13.73 16.18 1.10
N VAL A 579 -13.78 15.07 1.83
CA VAL A 579 -14.88 14.71 2.72
C VAL A 579 -14.31 14.70 4.12
N GLY A 580 -14.87 15.56 4.98
CA GLY A 580 -14.42 15.68 6.36
C GLY A 580 -14.70 14.41 7.18
N PRO A 581 -14.00 14.25 8.32
CA PRO A 581 -14.28 13.15 9.23
C PRO A 581 -15.72 13.21 9.76
N PRO A 582 -16.30 12.07 10.19
CA PRO A 582 -17.61 12.05 10.82
C PRO A 582 -17.72 13.02 12.00
N VAL A 583 -18.83 13.77 12.08
CA VAL A 583 -19.08 14.69 13.19
C VAL A 583 -19.42 13.89 14.46
N PRO A 584 -18.67 14.05 15.56
CA PRO A 584 -18.93 13.29 16.79
C PRO A 584 -20.14 13.86 17.55
N ILE A 585 -21.09 12.99 17.85
CA ILE A 585 -22.25 13.22 18.74
C ILE A 585 -21.98 12.42 20.01
N THR A 586 -21.87 13.09 21.16
CA THR A 586 -21.19 12.55 22.36
C THR A 586 -22.03 12.55 23.63
N SER A 587 -23.15 13.27 23.67
CA SER A 587 -24.09 13.23 24.81
C SER A 587 -25.06 12.07 24.68
N TRP A 588 -25.56 11.57 25.80
CA TRP A 588 -26.56 10.50 25.83
C TRP A 588 -27.82 10.88 25.06
N GLN A 589 -28.31 12.10 25.24
CA GLN A 589 -29.53 12.56 24.55
C GLN A 589 -29.29 12.72 23.04
N GLY A 590 -28.18 13.34 22.63
CA GLY A 590 -27.85 13.51 21.21
C GLY A 590 -27.68 12.17 20.49
N VAL A 591 -27.01 11.21 21.14
CA VAL A 591 -26.88 9.83 20.65
C VAL A 591 -28.25 9.17 20.51
N VAL A 592 -29.08 9.22 21.55
CA VAL A 592 -30.43 8.61 21.55
C VAL A 592 -31.33 9.23 20.47
N ASP A 593 -31.32 10.55 20.31
CA ASP A 593 -32.14 11.25 19.31
C ASP A 593 -31.72 10.89 17.88
N VAL A 594 -30.41 10.84 17.60
CA VAL A 594 -29.88 10.46 16.29
C VAL A 594 -30.18 8.99 15.94
N LEU A 595 -30.15 8.08 16.93
CA LEU A 595 -30.45 6.66 16.70
C LEU A 595 -31.94 6.36 16.48
N HIS A 596 -32.85 7.14 17.10
CA HIS A 596 -34.29 6.96 16.94
C HIS A 596 -34.85 7.66 15.69
N ASP A 597 -34.24 8.77 15.24
CA ASP A 597 -34.70 9.48 14.05
C ASP A 597 -34.13 8.90 12.74
N GLN A 598 -34.65 7.72 12.40
CA GLN A 598 -34.39 7.05 11.11
C GLN A 598 -34.95 7.81 9.89
N GLN A 599 -35.64 8.95 10.05
CA GLN A 599 -36.05 9.77 8.91
C GLN A 599 -34.91 10.70 8.48
N ARG A 600 -34.31 11.42 9.43
CA ARG A 600 -33.21 12.37 9.20
C ARG A 600 -31.84 11.72 9.16
N PHE A 601 -31.63 10.62 9.89
CA PHE A 601 -30.33 9.96 10.04
C PHE A 601 -30.42 8.49 9.63
N LYS A 602 -29.68 8.12 8.57
CA LYS A 602 -29.77 6.80 7.93
C LYS A 602 -28.59 5.91 8.29
N VAL A 603 -28.83 4.61 8.27
CA VAL A 603 -27.78 3.59 8.29
C VAL A 603 -26.92 3.67 7.01
N PRO A 604 -25.59 3.86 7.09
CA PRO A 604 -24.72 4.04 5.92
C PRO A 604 -24.07 2.74 5.41
N TRP A 605 -23.81 1.76 6.27
CA TRP A 605 -23.04 0.54 5.94
C TRP A 605 -23.78 -0.48 5.06
N GLY A 606 -24.99 -0.15 4.59
CA GLY A 606 -25.74 -1.04 3.71
C GLY A 606 -25.05 -1.27 2.38
N GLU A 607 -24.32 -0.27 1.89
CA GLU A 607 -23.47 -0.39 0.71
C GLU A 607 -22.35 -1.42 0.93
N HIS A 608 -21.64 -1.38 2.07
CA HIS A 608 -20.59 -2.35 2.38
C HIS A 608 -21.17 -3.78 2.48
N THR A 609 -22.34 -3.92 3.10
CA THR A 609 -23.05 -5.21 3.19
C THR A 609 -23.42 -5.75 1.79
N TYR A 610 -23.91 -4.87 0.92
CA TYR A 610 -24.28 -5.21 -0.45
C TYR A 610 -23.07 -5.58 -1.30
N GLN A 611 -21.93 -4.90 -1.13
CA GLN A 611 -20.68 -5.20 -1.85
C GLN A 611 -20.10 -6.58 -1.51
N LEU A 612 -20.28 -7.06 -0.27
CA LEU A 612 -19.86 -8.41 0.12
C LEU A 612 -20.83 -9.51 -0.34
N THR A 613 -22.15 -9.25 -0.25
CA THR A 613 -23.18 -10.29 -0.38
C THR A 613 -23.96 -10.26 -1.69
N GLY A 614 -24.10 -9.12 -2.35
CA GLY A 614 -25.06 -8.89 -3.44
C GLY A 614 -26.52 -8.73 -2.99
N HIS A 615 -26.78 -8.66 -1.67
CA HIS A 615 -28.12 -8.70 -1.09
C HIS A 615 -28.34 -7.59 -0.03
N ASP A 616 -29.60 -7.21 0.16
CA ASP A 616 -30.03 -6.30 1.23
C ASP A 616 -30.36 -7.12 2.50
N TYR A 617 -30.10 -6.55 3.68
CA TYR A 617 -30.01 -7.26 4.95
C TYR A 617 -30.79 -6.56 6.08
N MET A 618 -31.20 -7.29 7.12
CA MET A 618 -32.07 -6.73 8.16
C MET A 618 -31.45 -5.58 8.98
N LEU A 619 -30.12 -5.43 8.96
CA LEU A 619 -29.38 -4.32 9.60
C LEU A 619 -28.66 -3.40 8.61
N SER A 620 -28.70 -3.63 7.29
CA SER A 620 -28.06 -2.76 6.28
C SER A 620 -28.82 -1.46 6.02
N GLY A 621 -30.06 -1.32 6.49
CA GLY A 621 -30.88 -0.17 6.18
C GLY A 621 -32.17 -0.03 6.99
N ASP A 622 -32.86 1.07 6.71
CA ASP A 622 -34.09 1.51 7.38
C ASP A 622 -35.36 1.30 6.52
N LYS A 623 -35.32 0.40 5.52
CA LYS A 623 -36.48 0.10 4.66
C LYS A 623 -37.49 -0.78 5.40
N PRO A 624 -38.78 -0.77 5.00
CA PRO A 624 -39.78 -1.70 5.54
C PRO A 624 -39.42 -3.19 5.35
N SER A 625 -38.65 -3.53 4.31
CA SER A 625 -38.09 -4.87 4.11
C SER A 625 -37.08 -5.24 5.19
N ASN A 626 -36.10 -4.37 5.48
CA ASN A 626 -35.09 -4.61 6.53
C ASN A 626 -35.77 -4.82 7.90
N THR A 627 -36.79 -4.01 8.22
CA THR A 627 -37.58 -4.13 9.47
C THR A 627 -38.36 -5.44 9.54
N ARG A 628 -38.99 -5.87 8.44
CA ARG A 628 -39.72 -7.14 8.38
C ARG A 628 -38.80 -8.32 8.60
N GLN A 629 -37.71 -8.37 7.86
CA GLN A 629 -36.68 -9.41 7.96
C GLN A 629 -36.11 -9.49 9.39
N ARG A 630 -35.86 -8.33 10.03
CA ARG A 630 -35.41 -8.26 11.42
C ARG A 630 -36.35 -8.95 12.41
N ASN A 631 -37.66 -8.79 12.22
CA ASN A 631 -38.67 -9.43 13.07
C ASN A 631 -38.72 -10.94 12.82
N GLU A 632 -38.63 -11.39 11.56
CA GLU A 632 -38.60 -12.81 11.20
C GLU A 632 -37.37 -13.52 11.78
N VAL A 633 -36.17 -12.96 11.60
CA VAL A 633 -34.92 -13.52 12.16
C VAL A 633 -34.99 -13.56 13.68
N LYS A 634 -35.46 -12.48 14.33
CA LYS A 634 -35.63 -12.44 15.78
C LYS A 634 -36.57 -13.56 16.26
N GLU A 635 -37.74 -13.72 15.64
CA GLU A 635 -38.67 -14.82 15.98
C GLU A 635 -38.06 -16.21 15.76
N ALA A 636 -37.21 -16.38 14.74
CA ALA A 636 -36.54 -17.66 14.49
C ALA A 636 -35.40 -17.97 15.48
N MET A 637 -34.62 -16.94 15.88
CA MET A 637 -33.48 -17.07 16.80
C MET A 637 -33.88 -17.29 18.26
N TYR A 638 -34.93 -16.63 18.75
CA TYR A 638 -35.39 -16.75 20.14
C TYR A 638 -36.40 -17.89 20.36
N ARG A 639 -36.31 -18.95 19.55
CA ARG A 639 -37.10 -20.19 19.68
C ARG A 639 -36.17 -21.41 19.73
N PRO A 640 -36.41 -22.39 20.62
CA PRO A 640 -37.46 -22.44 21.65
C PRO A 640 -37.24 -21.40 22.76
N ALA A 641 -38.21 -21.21 23.65
CA ALA A 641 -38.21 -20.09 24.61
C ALA A 641 -37.10 -20.18 25.67
N ASP A 642 -36.58 -21.38 25.90
CA ASP A 642 -35.46 -21.75 26.78
C ASP A 642 -34.08 -21.65 26.10
N ILE A 643 -34.00 -21.20 24.84
CA ILE A 643 -32.74 -21.09 24.09
C ILE A 643 -31.68 -20.25 24.83
N LEU A 644 -32.07 -19.26 25.63
CA LEU A 644 -31.12 -18.44 26.40
C LEU A 644 -30.46 -19.23 27.55
N ASP A 645 -31.17 -20.18 28.16
CA ASP A 645 -30.61 -21.06 29.18
C ASP A 645 -29.67 -22.10 28.54
N GLU A 646 -29.99 -22.59 27.33
CA GLU A 646 -29.10 -23.45 26.56
C GLU A 646 -27.84 -22.70 26.08
N VAL A 647 -27.97 -21.45 25.62
CA VAL A 647 -26.84 -20.58 25.28
C VAL A 647 -25.91 -20.39 26.49
N ARG A 648 -26.47 -20.18 27.69
CA ARG A 648 -25.69 -20.07 28.93
C ARG A 648 -24.88 -21.35 29.20
N LYS A 649 -25.54 -22.51 29.25
CA LYS A 649 -24.88 -23.82 29.49
C LYS A 649 -23.80 -24.11 28.45
N PHE A 650 -24.05 -23.72 27.20
CA PHE A 650 -23.08 -23.83 26.11
C PHE A 650 -21.81 -23.02 26.39
N TYR A 651 -21.93 -21.74 26.75
CA TYR A 651 -20.76 -20.92 27.08
C TYR A 651 -20.02 -21.41 28.33
N GLU A 652 -20.73 -21.85 29.37
CA GLU A 652 -20.13 -22.49 30.55
C GLU A 652 -19.27 -23.71 30.14
N THR A 653 -19.82 -24.61 29.31
CA THR A 653 -19.11 -25.80 28.81
C THR A 653 -17.91 -25.44 27.93
N VAL A 654 -18.11 -24.60 26.91
CA VAL A 654 -17.07 -24.27 25.92
C VAL A 654 -15.92 -23.50 26.56
N THR A 655 -16.19 -22.55 27.45
CA THR A 655 -15.11 -21.81 28.13
C THR A 655 -14.32 -22.70 29.09
N GLU A 656 -14.96 -23.63 29.79
CA GLU A 656 -14.25 -24.62 30.63
C GLU A 656 -13.34 -25.53 29.79
N ASP A 657 -13.84 -26.08 28.68
CA ASP A 657 -13.07 -26.92 27.76
C ASP A 657 -11.88 -26.16 27.16
N LEU A 658 -12.08 -24.91 26.73
CA LEU A 658 -11.01 -24.07 26.18
C LEU A 658 -9.94 -23.73 27.24
N ILE A 659 -10.34 -23.41 28.48
CA ILE A 659 -9.39 -23.19 29.60
C ILE A 659 -8.55 -24.45 29.84
N ARG A 660 -9.19 -25.63 29.87
CA ARG A 660 -8.51 -26.93 30.05
C ARG A 660 -7.57 -27.27 28.87
N LYS A 661 -7.96 -26.97 27.63
CA LYS A 661 -7.21 -27.26 26.40
C LYS A 661 -6.02 -26.31 26.19
N ASN A 662 -6.20 -25.03 26.46
CA ASN A 662 -5.26 -23.98 26.06
C ASN A 662 -4.33 -23.52 27.18
N GLY A 663 -4.68 -23.72 28.46
CA GLY A 663 -3.80 -23.41 29.59
C GLY A 663 -2.41 -24.06 29.48
N ARG A 664 -1.36 -23.23 29.41
CA ARG A 664 0.05 -23.66 29.34
C ARG A 664 0.72 -23.48 30.70
N LYS A 665 1.38 -24.53 31.18
CA LYS A 665 2.14 -24.45 32.44
C LYS A 665 3.48 -23.75 32.22
N LEU A 666 3.66 -22.58 32.80
CA LEU A 666 4.90 -21.80 32.78
C LEU A 666 5.49 -21.73 34.19
N GLY A 667 6.52 -22.54 34.45
CA GLY A 667 7.14 -22.67 35.76
C GLY A 667 6.17 -23.19 36.83
N LYS A 668 5.81 -22.33 37.79
CA LYS A 668 4.89 -22.63 38.89
C LYS A 668 3.43 -22.25 38.60
N SER A 669 3.17 -21.50 37.53
CA SER A 669 1.86 -20.96 37.18
C SER A 669 1.32 -21.59 35.90
N TYR A 670 0.03 -21.39 35.63
CA TYR A 670 -0.53 -21.56 34.30
C TYR A 670 -0.73 -20.17 33.68
N GLN A 671 -0.49 -20.08 32.37
CA GLN A 671 -0.74 -18.91 31.54
C GLN A 671 -1.66 -19.31 30.39
N ILE A 672 -2.53 -18.39 29.98
CA ILE A 672 -3.50 -18.55 28.90
C ILE A 672 -3.79 -17.16 28.33
N ASP A 673 -4.05 -17.05 27.02
CA ASP A 673 -4.54 -15.81 26.43
C ASP A 673 -6.08 -15.77 26.52
N ILE A 674 -6.64 -14.96 27.40
CA ILE A 674 -8.09 -14.95 27.65
C ILE A 674 -8.90 -14.34 26.49
N VAL A 675 -8.24 -13.65 25.53
CA VAL A 675 -8.86 -13.12 24.32
C VAL A 675 -8.72 -14.12 23.19
N GLN A 676 -7.48 -14.48 22.84
CA GLN A 676 -7.18 -15.37 21.72
C GLN A 676 -7.62 -16.83 21.97
N ASP A 677 -7.30 -17.40 23.15
CA ASP A 677 -7.56 -18.81 23.43
C ASP A 677 -8.97 -19.10 23.95
N ILE A 678 -9.66 -18.08 24.51
CA ILE A 678 -10.98 -18.23 25.13
C ILE A 678 -12.04 -17.38 24.40
N GLY A 679 -11.95 -16.05 24.49
CA GLY A 679 -12.99 -15.13 24.02
C GLY A 679 -13.34 -15.34 22.55
N ASN A 680 -12.35 -15.27 21.67
CA ASN A 680 -12.52 -15.39 20.22
C ASN A 680 -13.06 -16.78 19.84
N LEU A 681 -12.44 -17.85 20.36
CA LEU A 681 -12.81 -19.23 20.04
C LEU A 681 -14.19 -19.64 20.58
N ALA A 682 -14.58 -19.15 21.77
CA ALA A 682 -15.90 -19.42 22.33
C ALA A 682 -17.01 -18.82 21.47
N HIS A 683 -16.88 -17.55 21.07
CA HIS A 683 -17.87 -16.87 20.23
C HIS A 683 -17.92 -17.42 18.80
N ALA A 684 -16.78 -17.80 18.21
CA ALA A 684 -16.77 -18.47 16.91
C ALA A 684 -17.39 -19.87 16.97
N THR A 685 -17.11 -20.66 18.02
CA THR A 685 -17.72 -21.98 18.22
C THR A 685 -19.22 -21.88 18.46
N PHE A 686 -19.67 -20.91 19.27
CA PHE A 686 -21.08 -20.58 19.44
C PHE A 686 -21.74 -20.24 18.11
N THR A 687 -21.17 -19.28 17.38
CA THR A 687 -21.72 -18.77 16.11
C THR A 687 -21.84 -19.91 15.08
N ALA A 688 -20.84 -20.78 14.99
CA ALA A 688 -20.89 -21.92 14.10
C ALA A 688 -22.00 -22.91 14.45
N LYS A 689 -22.14 -23.26 15.73
CA LYS A 689 -23.21 -24.14 16.21
C LYS A 689 -24.58 -23.51 16.04
N PHE A 690 -24.68 -22.20 16.30
CA PHE A 690 -25.94 -21.48 16.27
C PHE A 690 -26.49 -21.33 14.85
N PHE A 691 -25.65 -20.98 13.88
CA PHE A 691 -26.05 -20.78 12.48
C PHE A 691 -25.76 -21.97 11.54
N GLY A 692 -25.22 -23.07 12.07
CA GLY A 692 -24.97 -24.30 11.29
C GLY A 692 -23.77 -24.23 10.35
N ILE A 693 -22.75 -23.44 10.69
CA ILE A 693 -21.49 -23.35 9.92
C ILE A 693 -20.64 -24.61 10.23
N PRO A 694 -20.12 -25.34 9.23
CA PRO A 694 -19.29 -26.53 9.47
C PRO A 694 -17.98 -26.21 10.20
N LEU A 695 -17.78 -26.83 11.36
CA LEU A 695 -16.49 -26.83 12.07
C LEU A 695 -15.73 -28.15 11.88
N ARG A 696 -14.41 -28.06 11.74
CA ARG A 696 -13.45 -29.17 11.84
C ARG A 696 -12.56 -29.00 13.07
N ASP A 697 -12.01 -30.10 13.58
CA ASP A 697 -10.94 -29.99 14.59
C ASP A 697 -9.61 -29.64 13.90
N SER A 698 -8.84 -28.81 14.57
CA SER A 698 -7.42 -28.48 14.32
C SER A 698 -6.54 -29.70 13.98
N SER A 699 -6.82 -30.87 14.56
CA SER A 699 -6.07 -32.10 14.32
C SER A 699 -6.54 -32.94 13.12
N THR A 700 -7.59 -32.51 12.41
CA THR A 700 -8.23 -33.30 11.35
C THR A 700 -8.24 -32.59 10.00
N SER A 701 -7.85 -33.32 8.95
CA SER A 701 -8.07 -32.93 7.56
C SER A 701 -9.52 -33.24 7.15
N GLY A 702 -10.35 -32.20 7.03
CA GLY A 702 -11.76 -32.30 6.66
C GLY A 702 -12.30 -30.97 6.14
N SER A 703 -13.51 -30.98 5.59
CA SER A 703 -14.18 -29.75 5.16
C SER A 703 -14.75 -28.95 6.35
N GLY A 704 -14.74 -27.63 6.23
CA GLY A 704 -15.16 -26.70 7.29
C GLY A 704 -14.00 -25.89 7.89
N TYR A 705 -14.34 -25.01 8.82
CA TYR A 705 -13.39 -24.10 9.47
C TYR A 705 -12.94 -24.63 10.84
N THR A 706 -11.73 -24.32 11.27
CA THR A 706 -11.43 -24.32 12.71
C THR A 706 -12.07 -23.11 13.37
N ALA A 707 -12.24 -23.14 14.69
CA ALA A 707 -12.80 -22.00 15.43
C ALA A 707 -11.97 -20.70 15.29
N ALA A 708 -10.65 -20.81 15.09
CA ALA A 708 -9.78 -19.66 14.82
C ALA A 708 -10.02 -19.10 13.40
N GLU A 709 -9.91 -19.95 12.36
CA GLU A 709 -10.17 -19.53 10.97
C GLU A 709 -11.56 -18.91 10.80
N LEU A 710 -12.59 -19.45 11.49
CA LEU A 710 -13.92 -18.88 11.45
C LEU A 710 -14.01 -17.54 12.21
N TYR A 711 -13.31 -17.38 13.33
CA TYR A 711 -13.26 -16.10 14.03
C TYR A 711 -12.69 -15.02 13.13
N ASP A 712 -11.54 -15.28 12.51
CA ASP A 712 -10.83 -14.31 11.67
C ASP A 712 -11.71 -13.89 10.47
N VAL A 713 -12.33 -14.84 9.77
CA VAL A 713 -13.30 -14.58 8.70
C VAL A 713 -14.44 -13.67 9.17
N LEU A 714 -15.09 -14.02 10.30
CA LEU A 714 -16.22 -13.25 10.81
C LEU A 714 -15.80 -11.86 11.31
N ALA A 715 -14.56 -11.72 11.80
CA ALA A 715 -13.97 -10.46 12.21
C ALA A 715 -13.67 -9.55 11.01
N HIS A 716 -13.06 -10.05 9.93
CA HIS A 716 -12.82 -9.25 8.71
C HIS A 716 -14.13 -8.77 8.07
N LEU A 717 -15.15 -9.62 8.01
CA LEU A 717 -16.49 -9.26 7.54
C LEU A 717 -17.10 -8.15 8.41
N PHE A 718 -16.96 -8.24 9.73
CA PHE A 718 -17.46 -7.23 10.66
C PHE A 718 -16.68 -5.92 10.57
N GLU A 719 -15.35 -5.98 10.47
CA GLU A 719 -14.48 -4.81 10.35
C GLU A 719 -14.83 -4.01 9.08
N TYR A 720 -14.93 -4.67 7.91
CA TYR A 720 -15.29 -3.98 6.67
C TYR A 720 -16.69 -3.36 6.72
N VAL A 721 -17.68 -4.05 7.29
CA VAL A 721 -19.06 -3.52 7.30
C VAL A 721 -19.25 -2.42 8.34
N PHE A 722 -18.69 -2.55 9.56
CA PHE A 722 -19.05 -1.70 10.70
C PHE A 722 -17.93 -0.79 11.21
N LEU A 723 -16.65 -1.12 10.99
CA LEU A 723 -15.50 -0.41 11.57
C LEU A 723 -14.55 0.20 10.52
N ASP A 724 -14.95 0.21 9.25
CA ASP A 724 -14.10 0.66 8.14
C ASP A 724 -13.96 2.19 8.07
N LEU A 725 -13.18 2.73 9.01
CA LEU A 725 -12.93 4.16 9.20
C LEU A 725 -11.56 4.61 8.65
N ASP A 726 -10.64 3.68 8.41
CA ASP A 726 -9.30 3.95 7.90
C ASP A 726 -9.26 3.76 6.38
N THR A 727 -9.32 4.87 5.64
CA THR A 727 -9.30 4.89 4.17
C THR A 727 -8.12 4.13 3.56
N ALA A 728 -6.97 4.08 4.23
CA ALA A 728 -5.78 3.39 3.75
C ALA A 728 -5.82 1.86 4.00
N LYS A 729 -6.78 1.35 4.78
CA LYS A 729 -7.00 -0.09 4.97
C LYS A 729 -8.24 -0.61 4.25
N SER A 730 -9.23 0.25 4.05
CA SER A 730 -10.56 -0.07 3.50
C SER A 730 -10.54 -0.93 2.22
N TYR A 731 -9.66 -0.66 1.25
CA TYR A 731 -9.56 -1.47 0.04
C TYR A 731 -9.14 -2.92 0.33
N LYS A 732 -8.14 -3.11 1.21
CA LYS A 732 -7.71 -4.44 1.67
C LYS A 732 -8.85 -5.14 2.40
N HIS A 733 -9.49 -4.44 3.35
CA HIS A 733 -10.60 -4.98 4.13
C HIS A 733 -11.72 -5.49 3.20
N ARG A 734 -12.07 -4.71 2.16
CA ARG A 734 -13.01 -5.13 1.11
C ARG A 734 -12.55 -6.39 0.39
N ALA A 735 -11.32 -6.42 -0.13
CA ALA A 735 -10.80 -7.54 -0.92
C ALA A 735 -10.78 -8.85 -0.12
N VAL A 736 -10.28 -8.80 1.13
CA VAL A 736 -10.24 -9.93 2.06
C VAL A 736 -11.66 -10.38 2.41
N ALA A 737 -12.51 -9.47 2.91
CA ALA A 737 -13.86 -9.80 3.34
C ALA A 737 -14.73 -10.31 2.18
N GLN A 738 -14.55 -9.82 0.95
CA GLN A 738 -15.28 -10.29 -0.22
C GLN A 738 -14.88 -11.73 -0.57
N ARG A 739 -13.57 -12.03 -0.60
CA ARG A 739 -13.04 -13.39 -0.81
C ARG A 739 -13.56 -14.38 0.23
N GLU A 740 -13.50 -14.01 1.50
CA GLU A 740 -13.91 -14.86 2.63
C GLU A 740 -15.42 -15.02 2.72
N THR A 741 -16.20 -13.96 2.43
CA THR A 741 -17.68 -14.02 2.35
C THR A 741 -18.14 -15.08 1.35
N GLN A 742 -17.52 -15.14 0.16
CA GLN A 742 -17.89 -16.12 -0.86
C GLN A 742 -17.53 -17.56 -0.47
N GLN A 743 -16.40 -17.76 0.22
CA GLN A 743 -16.00 -19.07 0.77
C GLN A 743 -16.94 -19.51 1.90
N LEU A 744 -17.32 -18.61 2.79
CA LEU A 744 -18.29 -18.88 3.87
C LEU A 744 -19.68 -19.18 3.31
N ALA A 745 -20.12 -18.46 2.27
CA ALA A 745 -21.37 -18.72 1.56
C ALA A 745 -21.38 -20.12 0.92
N ALA A 746 -20.29 -20.56 0.30
CA ALA A 746 -20.18 -21.92 -0.24
C ALA A 746 -20.34 -23.01 0.84
N ALA A 747 -19.71 -22.84 2.01
CA ALA A 747 -19.82 -23.78 3.13
C ALA A 747 -21.22 -23.77 3.78
N LEU A 748 -21.86 -22.61 3.87
CA LEU A 748 -23.23 -22.47 4.40
C LEU A 748 -24.27 -23.04 3.43
N ARG A 749 -24.15 -22.86 2.11
CA ARG A 749 -25.05 -23.47 1.11
C ARG A 749 -25.20 -24.97 1.30
N GLU A 750 -24.08 -25.68 1.42
CA GLU A 750 -24.09 -27.14 1.61
C GLU A 750 -24.85 -27.54 2.90
N SER A 751 -24.74 -26.72 3.95
CA SER A 751 -25.38 -26.93 5.24
C SER A 751 -26.89 -26.62 5.18
N VAL A 752 -27.28 -25.53 4.51
CA VAL A 752 -28.67 -25.12 4.33
C VAL A 752 -29.44 -26.09 3.43
N GLU A 753 -28.83 -26.53 2.34
CA GLU A 753 -29.43 -27.55 1.46
C GLU A 753 -29.65 -28.90 2.16
N LYS A 754 -28.76 -29.30 3.07
CA LYS A 754 -28.92 -30.51 3.90
C LYS A 754 -30.00 -30.34 4.97
N ALA A 755 -30.19 -29.12 5.49
CA ALA A 755 -31.23 -28.82 6.47
C ALA A 755 -32.65 -28.91 5.85
N GLY A 756 -32.82 -28.46 4.60
CA GLY A 756 -34.10 -28.52 3.87
C GLY A 756 -34.51 -29.90 3.35
N LYS A 757 -33.69 -30.95 3.53
CA LYS A 757 -33.97 -32.31 3.04
C LYS A 757 -34.27 -33.26 4.20
N ALA A 758 -35.32 -34.08 4.06
CA ALA A 758 -35.64 -35.12 5.03
C ALA A 758 -34.48 -36.15 5.11
N PRO A 759 -34.01 -36.53 6.31
CA PRO A 759 -32.87 -37.43 6.46
C PRO A 759 -33.21 -38.84 5.95
N GLY A 760 -32.43 -39.33 4.98
CA GLY A 760 -32.53 -40.71 4.50
C GLY A 760 -31.98 -41.72 5.51
N LEU A 761 -32.38 -42.99 5.39
CA LEU A 761 -32.01 -44.07 6.32
C LEU A 761 -30.49 -44.20 6.52
N LEU A 762 -29.70 -44.03 5.45
CA LEU A 762 -28.23 -44.06 5.51
C LEU A 762 -27.63 -42.87 6.27
N GLN A 763 -28.27 -41.71 6.21
CA GLN A 763 -27.85 -40.49 6.91
C GLN A 763 -28.08 -40.65 8.41
N MET A 764 -29.27 -41.11 8.83
CA MET A 764 -29.55 -41.39 10.26
C MET A 764 -28.56 -42.38 10.87
N LEU A 765 -28.19 -43.44 10.14
CA LEU A 765 -27.17 -44.39 10.59
C LEU A 765 -25.78 -43.73 10.71
N ARG A 766 -25.39 -42.86 9.77
CA ARG A 766 -24.10 -42.17 9.82
C ARG A 766 -24.03 -41.15 10.94
N ASP A 767 -25.10 -40.38 11.16
CA ASP A 767 -25.21 -39.38 12.21
C ASP A 767 -25.21 -40.05 13.61
N PHE A 768 -25.77 -41.26 13.75
CA PHE A 768 -25.71 -42.05 14.98
C PHE A 768 -24.28 -42.54 15.35
N PHE A 769 -23.42 -42.80 14.36
CA PHE A 769 -22.04 -43.25 14.59
C PHE A 769 -20.99 -42.13 14.50
N SER A 770 -21.38 -40.90 14.18
CA SER A 770 -20.48 -39.75 14.06
C SER A 770 -20.74 -38.78 15.22
N PRO A 771 -19.96 -38.84 16.33
CA PRO A 771 -20.13 -37.88 17.42
C PRO A 771 -19.89 -36.45 16.91
N SER A 772 -20.81 -35.54 17.21
CA SER A 772 -20.66 -34.13 16.88
C SER A 772 -19.48 -33.52 17.64
N THR A 773 -18.65 -32.74 16.94
CA THR A 773 -17.51 -32.03 17.54
C THR A 773 -18.00 -30.89 18.44
N GLY A 774 -17.78 -31.00 19.76
CA GLY A 774 -18.17 -29.98 20.75
C GLY A 774 -19.63 -30.06 21.23
N PRO A 775 -20.01 -29.26 22.24
CA PRO A 775 -21.31 -29.34 22.90
C PRO A 775 -22.49 -29.09 21.95
N ASN A 776 -23.62 -29.72 22.28
CA ASN A 776 -24.87 -29.58 21.53
C ASN A 776 -25.57 -28.27 21.93
N LEU A 777 -26.33 -27.68 21.00
CA LEU A 777 -27.15 -26.49 21.25
C LEU A 777 -28.55 -26.72 20.66
N PRO A 778 -29.49 -27.28 21.46
CA PRO A 778 -30.86 -27.57 21.02
C PRO A 778 -31.56 -26.33 20.46
N GLY A 779 -32.43 -26.49 19.47
CA GLY A 779 -33.10 -25.37 18.83
C GLY A 779 -32.26 -24.63 17.78
N ALA A 780 -30.93 -24.82 17.73
CA ALA A 780 -30.04 -24.06 16.85
C ALA A 780 -29.54 -24.88 15.64
N GLY A 781 -28.64 -24.29 14.84
CA GLY A 781 -28.01 -24.94 13.69
C GLY A 781 -29.03 -25.40 12.66
N LYS A 782 -29.11 -26.73 12.43
CA LYS A 782 -30.09 -27.32 11.49
C LYS A 782 -31.53 -26.90 11.83
N GLU A 783 -31.90 -26.86 13.10
CA GLU A 783 -33.26 -26.52 13.51
C GLU A 783 -33.59 -25.04 13.25
N LEU A 784 -32.63 -24.14 13.45
CA LEU A 784 -32.78 -22.73 13.09
C LEU A 784 -32.94 -22.56 11.58
N ILE A 785 -32.08 -23.21 10.80
CA ILE A 785 -32.15 -23.17 9.33
C ILE A 785 -33.49 -23.71 8.82
N SER A 786 -33.97 -24.84 9.36
CA SER A 786 -35.29 -25.39 8.99
C SER A 786 -36.41 -24.38 9.27
N ARG A 787 -36.42 -23.70 10.42
CA ARG A 787 -37.41 -22.64 10.72
C ARG A 787 -37.34 -21.45 9.74
N LEU A 788 -36.15 -21.06 9.29
CA LEU A 788 -35.98 -19.98 8.30
C LEU A 788 -36.50 -20.40 6.91
N LEU A 789 -36.25 -21.65 6.49
CA LEU A 789 -36.78 -22.22 5.25
C LEU A 789 -38.31 -22.41 5.29
N GLU A 790 -38.86 -22.86 6.42
CA GLU A 790 -40.31 -22.97 6.66
C GLU A 790 -41.03 -21.61 6.57
N GLY A 791 -40.31 -20.51 6.78
CA GLY A 791 -40.79 -19.14 6.53
C GLY A 791 -41.00 -18.79 5.05
N GLY A 792 -40.71 -19.72 4.12
CA GLY A 792 -40.89 -19.55 2.67
C GLY A 792 -39.66 -18.98 1.93
N LYS A 793 -38.52 -18.84 2.61
CA LYS A 793 -37.26 -18.37 2.04
C LYS A 793 -36.56 -19.48 1.25
N SER A 794 -35.92 -19.11 0.14
CA SER A 794 -35.01 -20.00 -0.58
C SER A 794 -33.71 -20.25 0.18
N ALA A 795 -32.96 -21.29 -0.20
CA ALA A 795 -31.67 -21.60 0.42
C ALA A 795 -30.67 -20.44 0.30
N GLU A 796 -30.62 -19.74 -0.85
CA GLU A 796 -29.77 -18.57 -1.04
C GLU A 796 -30.16 -17.41 -0.10
N GLU A 797 -31.45 -17.09 -0.01
CA GLU A 797 -31.93 -16.03 0.89
C GLU A 797 -31.54 -16.31 2.36
N VAL A 798 -31.62 -17.56 2.79
CA VAL A 798 -31.17 -17.97 4.14
C VAL A 798 -29.66 -17.84 4.29
N VAL A 799 -28.85 -18.29 3.32
CA VAL A 799 -27.37 -18.17 3.38
C VAL A 799 -26.94 -16.70 3.53
N TRP A 800 -27.49 -15.81 2.71
CA TRP A 800 -27.13 -14.39 2.71
C TRP A 800 -27.70 -13.60 3.90
N GLU A 801 -28.76 -14.11 4.54
CA GLU A 801 -29.27 -13.60 5.82
C GLU A 801 -28.42 -14.06 7.01
N LEU A 802 -27.86 -15.27 6.96
CA LEU A 802 -27.06 -15.85 8.04
C LEU A 802 -25.64 -15.26 8.14
N ILE A 803 -24.95 -15.03 7.03
CA ILE A 803 -23.54 -14.56 7.02
C ILE A 803 -23.32 -13.24 7.81
N PRO A 804 -23.96 -12.11 7.46
CA PRO A 804 -23.76 -10.86 8.20
C PRO A 804 -24.27 -10.93 9.65
N THR A 805 -25.26 -11.80 9.92
CA THR A 805 -25.75 -12.05 11.28
C THR A 805 -24.72 -12.82 12.12
N ALA A 806 -24.04 -13.79 11.53
CA ALA A 806 -22.93 -14.51 12.15
C ALA A 806 -21.74 -13.59 12.44
N ALA A 807 -21.38 -12.70 11.50
CA ALA A 807 -20.28 -11.74 11.69
C ALA A 807 -20.54 -10.81 12.87
N ALA A 808 -21.75 -10.21 12.92
CA ALA A 808 -22.16 -9.36 14.04
C ALA A 808 -22.24 -10.10 15.39
N ALA A 809 -22.61 -11.39 15.38
CA ALA A 809 -22.71 -12.21 16.59
C ALA A 809 -21.34 -12.63 17.17
N ALA A 810 -20.33 -12.85 16.33
CA ALA A 810 -19.00 -13.27 16.78
C ALA A 810 -18.13 -12.08 17.24
N ALA A 811 -17.88 -11.13 16.33
CA ALA A 811 -16.87 -10.08 16.54
C ALA A 811 -17.23 -9.15 17.71
N THR A 812 -18.44 -8.58 17.69
CA THR A 812 -18.94 -7.67 18.74
C THR A 812 -18.88 -8.29 20.13
N GLN A 813 -19.21 -9.57 20.26
CA GLN A 813 -19.30 -10.25 21.57
C GLN A 813 -17.93 -10.67 22.09
N ALA A 814 -17.00 -11.06 21.20
CA ALA A 814 -15.60 -11.29 21.57
C ALA A 814 -14.90 -9.98 22.01
N GLN A 815 -15.17 -8.86 21.33
CA GLN A 815 -14.70 -7.54 21.76
C GLN A 815 -15.30 -7.15 23.13
N ALA A 816 -16.60 -7.34 23.31
CA ALA A 816 -17.28 -7.10 24.59
C ALA A 816 -16.64 -7.91 25.73
N TRP A 817 -16.36 -9.19 25.50
CA TRP A 817 -15.66 -10.05 26.47
C TRP A 817 -14.27 -9.51 26.84
N ALA A 818 -13.45 -9.16 25.85
CA ALA A 818 -12.11 -8.64 26.08
C ALA A 818 -12.13 -7.33 26.91
N GLN A 819 -13.00 -6.37 26.53
CA GLN A 819 -13.19 -5.11 27.25
C GLN A 819 -13.71 -5.33 28.68
N LEU A 820 -14.68 -6.24 28.86
CA LEU A 820 -15.24 -6.55 30.18
C LEU A 820 -14.20 -7.11 31.15
N ILE A 821 -13.33 -8.00 30.66
CA ILE A 821 -12.21 -8.54 31.43
C ILE A 821 -11.19 -7.45 31.76
N ASP A 822 -10.82 -6.60 30.79
CA ASP A 822 -9.88 -5.51 31.01
C ASP A 822 -10.36 -4.52 32.09
N VAL A 823 -11.63 -4.10 32.04
CA VAL A 823 -12.28 -3.26 33.07
C VAL A 823 -12.06 -3.86 34.46
N TYR A 824 -12.43 -5.12 34.67
CA TYR A 824 -12.37 -5.74 36.01
C TYR A 824 -10.98 -6.24 36.43
N LEU A 825 -9.97 -6.17 35.55
CA LEU A 825 -8.57 -6.39 35.90
C LEU A 825 -7.79 -5.08 36.09
N SER A 826 -8.28 -3.96 35.56
CA SER A 826 -7.70 -2.62 35.74
C SER A 826 -7.63 -2.19 37.20
N ASP A 827 -6.62 -1.39 37.55
CA ASP A 827 -6.40 -0.94 38.94
C ASP A 827 -7.60 -0.17 39.54
N ALA A 828 -8.43 0.45 38.70
CA ALA A 828 -9.65 1.15 39.12
C ALA A 828 -10.72 0.20 39.68
N TYR A 829 -11.08 -0.86 38.94
CA TYR A 829 -12.23 -1.72 39.27
C TYR A 829 -11.88 -3.11 39.81
N ARG A 830 -10.60 -3.49 39.81
CA ARG A 830 -10.10 -4.80 40.29
C ARG A 830 -10.54 -5.17 41.72
N HIS A 831 -10.88 -4.18 42.54
CA HIS A 831 -11.41 -4.42 43.89
C HIS A 831 -12.76 -5.17 43.89
N HIS A 832 -13.54 -5.13 42.80
CA HIS A 832 -14.77 -5.92 42.63
C HIS A 832 -14.53 -7.40 42.27
N TRP A 833 -13.33 -7.77 41.81
CA TRP A 833 -13.05 -9.10 41.26
C TRP A 833 -13.34 -10.24 42.25
N ALA A 834 -13.09 -10.02 43.55
CA ALA A 834 -13.33 -11.02 44.58
C ALA A 834 -14.83 -11.35 44.75
N ASP A 835 -15.71 -10.35 44.61
CA ASP A 835 -17.16 -10.55 44.68
C ASP A 835 -17.69 -11.17 43.39
N ILE A 836 -17.17 -10.78 42.21
CA ILE A 836 -17.49 -11.41 40.92
C ILE A 836 -17.14 -12.91 40.96
N ALA A 837 -15.92 -13.25 41.39
CA ALA A 837 -15.47 -14.64 41.51
C ALA A 837 -16.31 -15.45 42.52
N LYS A 838 -16.76 -14.83 43.61
CA LYS A 838 -17.65 -15.46 44.60
C LYS A 838 -19.06 -15.70 44.06
N LEU A 839 -19.61 -14.75 43.29
CA LEU A 839 -20.91 -14.91 42.65
C LEU A 839 -20.87 -15.99 41.56
N ALA A 840 -19.79 -16.07 40.78
CA ALA A 840 -19.58 -17.07 39.73
C ALA A 840 -19.48 -18.52 40.25
N GLN A 841 -19.28 -18.71 41.56
CA GLN A 841 -19.28 -20.03 42.23
C GLN A 841 -20.66 -20.44 42.78
N SER A 842 -21.73 -19.67 42.49
CA SER A 842 -23.06 -19.91 43.04
C SER A 842 -24.10 -20.17 41.96
N ASP A 843 -24.77 -21.32 42.04
CA ASP A 843 -25.88 -21.71 41.15
C ASP A 843 -27.20 -20.98 41.47
N SER A 844 -27.22 -20.00 42.37
CA SER A 844 -28.46 -19.31 42.74
C SER A 844 -28.90 -18.32 41.65
N PRO A 845 -30.21 -18.22 41.34
CA PRO A 845 -30.72 -17.22 40.40
C PRO A 845 -30.34 -15.78 40.77
N GLU A 846 -30.27 -15.49 42.07
CA GLU A 846 -29.88 -14.17 42.60
C GLU A 846 -28.40 -13.86 42.36
N ALA A 847 -27.51 -14.87 42.34
CA ALA A 847 -26.11 -14.68 41.99
C ALA A 847 -25.95 -14.39 40.49
N PHE A 848 -26.68 -15.11 39.64
CA PHE A 848 -26.69 -14.87 38.20
C PHE A 848 -27.19 -13.45 37.85
N GLU A 849 -28.31 -12.98 38.41
CA GLU A 849 -28.78 -11.62 38.16
C GLU A 849 -27.82 -10.54 38.70
N LYS A 850 -27.01 -10.83 39.73
CA LYS A 850 -25.91 -9.93 40.17
C LYS A 850 -24.71 -9.95 39.22
N LEU A 851 -24.30 -11.11 38.70
CA LEU A 851 -23.25 -11.20 37.68
C LEU A 851 -23.64 -10.45 36.40
N LYS A 852 -24.88 -10.62 35.95
CA LYS A 852 -25.46 -9.91 34.82
C LYS A 852 -25.46 -8.39 35.01
N LYS A 853 -25.69 -7.90 36.23
CA LYS A 853 -25.53 -6.47 36.58
C LYS A 853 -24.08 -5.99 36.48
N TYR A 854 -23.12 -6.76 36.98
CA TYR A 854 -21.68 -6.46 36.77
C TYR A 854 -21.32 -6.45 35.28
N ALA A 855 -21.84 -7.39 34.48
CA ALA A 855 -21.65 -7.38 33.03
C ALA A 855 -22.22 -6.12 32.38
N LEU A 856 -23.46 -5.74 32.71
CA LEU A 856 -24.11 -4.54 32.16
C LEU A 856 -23.41 -3.23 32.55
N GLU A 857 -22.92 -3.08 33.77
CA GLU A 857 -22.13 -1.89 34.16
C GLU A 857 -20.73 -1.89 33.52
N GLY A 858 -20.10 -3.06 33.36
CA GLY A 858 -18.85 -3.18 32.59
C GLY A 858 -19.04 -2.74 31.13
N PHE A 859 -20.13 -3.18 30.49
CA PHE A 859 -20.53 -2.72 29.15
C PHE A 859 -21.03 -1.28 29.10
N ARG A 860 -21.35 -0.65 30.24
CA ARG A 860 -21.59 0.79 30.30
C ARG A 860 -20.26 1.55 30.31
N LEU A 861 -19.30 1.13 31.14
CA LEU A 861 -17.99 1.77 31.21
C LEU A 861 -17.20 1.62 29.90
N PHE A 862 -17.21 0.41 29.32
CA PHE A 862 -16.62 0.11 28.01
C PHE A 862 -17.62 -0.67 27.14
N PRO A 863 -18.41 0.03 26.30
CA PRO A 863 -19.36 -0.60 25.41
C PRO A 863 -18.72 -1.49 24.33
N ALA A 864 -19.37 -2.63 24.09
CA ALA A 864 -19.03 -3.65 23.08
C ALA A 864 -18.79 -3.09 21.65
N ALA A 865 -19.36 -1.93 21.35
CA ALA A 865 -19.03 -1.13 20.17
C ALA A 865 -18.80 0.31 20.64
N SER A 866 -17.69 0.92 20.23
CA SER A 866 -17.32 2.29 20.64
C SER A 866 -18.29 3.37 20.13
N GLY A 867 -19.04 3.07 19.07
CA GLY A 867 -20.01 3.96 18.46
C GLY A 867 -20.51 3.42 17.13
N VAL A 868 -21.39 4.15 16.45
CA VAL A 868 -21.88 3.80 15.10
C VAL A 868 -21.98 5.01 14.19
N VAL A 869 -21.81 4.78 12.90
CA VAL A 869 -21.89 5.85 11.89
C VAL A 869 -23.35 6.09 11.45
N ARG A 870 -23.73 7.34 11.17
CA ARG A 870 -25.01 7.71 10.55
C ARG A 870 -24.81 8.72 9.42
N ALA A 871 -25.53 8.55 8.31
CA ALA A 871 -25.57 9.52 7.21
C ALA A 871 -26.75 10.49 7.39
N VAL A 872 -26.52 11.79 7.20
CA VAL A 872 -27.55 12.81 7.25
C VAL A 872 -28.29 12.85 5.91
N ALA A 873 -29.60 12.57 5.94
CA ALA A 873 -30.46 12.56 4.75
C ALA A 873 -31.32 13.83 4.59
N THR A 874 -31.45 14.64 5.64
CA THR A 874 -32.17 15.92 5.61
C THR A 874 -31.28 17.04 5.07
N PRO A 875 -31.79 17.97 4.24
CA PRO A 875 -30.98 19.07 3.67
C PRO A 875 -30.20 19.86 4.72
N THR A 876 -30.86 20.17 5.84
CA THR A 876 -30.24 20.72 7.06
C THR A 876 -30.94 20.17 8.30
N ALA A 877 -30.22 20.10 9.42
CA ALA A 877 -30.78 19.94 10.76
C ALA A 877 -29.84 20.53 11.82
N THR A 878 -30.31 20.56 13.06
CA THR A 878 -29.46 20.80 14.23
C THR A 878 -29.74 19.69 15.24
N ILE A 879 -28.67 19.09 15.78
CA ILE A 879 -28.73 18.10 16.84
C ILE A 879 -28.42 18.82 18.16
N ALA A 880 -29.26 18.59 19.17
CA ALA A 880 -28.95 18.99 20.53
C ALA A 880 -28.03 17.92 21.14
N ASP A 881 -26.79 18.29 21.45
CA ASP A 881 -25.77 17.37 21.93
C ASP A 881 -25.15 17.91 23.23
N GLY A 882 -25.86 17.68 24.34
CA GLY A 882 -25.56 18.27 25.64
C GLY A 882 -25.61 19.80 25.56
N PRO A 883 -24.53 20.53 25.92
CA PRO A 883 -24.46 21.97 25.77
C PRO A 883 -24.23 22.44 24.32
N ARG A 884 -23.97 21.52 23.37
CA ARG A 884 -23.66 21.85 21.97
C ARG A 884 -24.94 21.84 21.13
N ALA A 885 -25.07 22.81 20.23
CA ALA A 885 -26.01 22.74 19.12
C ALA A 885 -25.20 22.46 17.85
N VAL A 886 -25.33 21.25 17.29
CA VAL A 886 -24.50 20.77 16.19
C VAL A 886 -25.27 20.91 14.87
N PRO A 887 -24.94 21.88 14.00
CA PRO A 887 -25.56 22.02 12.70
C PRO A 887 -25.04 20.93 11.75
N VAL A 888 -25.95 20.30 11.00
CA VAL A 888 -25.63 19.22 10.07
C VAL A 888 -26.40 19.37 8.76
N HIS A 889 -25.87 18.82 7.67
CA HIS A 889 -26.45 18.94 6.31
C HIS A 889 -26.42 17.62 5.54
N ALA A 890 -27.23 17.53 4.48
CA ALA A 890 -27.36 16.30 3.69
C ALA A 890 -26.00 15.83 3.12
N GLY A 891 -25.75 14.52 3.18
CA GLY A 891 -24.48 13.91 2.75
C GLY A 891 -23.37 13.96 3.80
N GLN A 892 -23.56 14.69 4.91
CA GLN A 892 -22.62 14.67 6.03
C GLN A 892 -22.74 13.37 6.83
N THR A 893 -21.61 12.91 7.36
CA THR A 893 -21.51 11.71 8.19
C THR A 893 -21.39 12.08 9.66
N LEU A 894 -22.05 11.35 10.55
CA LEU A 894 -21.99 11.49 12.00
C LEU A 894 -21.35 10.24 12.61
N PHE A 895 -20.54 10.40 13.66
CA PHE A 895 -20.14 9.31 14.55
C PHE A 895 -20.89 9.46 15.86
N VAL A 896 -21.71 8.46 16.17
CA VAL A 896 -22.55 8.40 17.37
C VAL A 896 -21.72 7.68 18.43
N ASP A 897 -21.05 8.43 19.29
CA ASP A 897 -20.05 7.92 20.25
C ASP A 897 -20.71 7.33 21.49
N PHE A 898 -20.61 6.01 21.66
CA PHE A 898 -21.22 5.29 22.76
C PHE A 898 -20.39 5.38 24.04
N ILE A 899 -19.06 5.57 23.95
CA ILE A 899 -18.17 5.68 25.12
C ILE A 899 -18.42 7.01 25.83
N SER A 900 -18.46 8.12 25.09
CA SER A 900 -18.80 9.42 25.68
C SER A 900 -20.23 9.44 26.23
N ALA A 901 -21.19 8.85 25.51
CA ALA A 901 -22.59 8.85 25.89
C ALA A 901 -22.92 7.93 27.09
N SER A 902 -22.15 6.86 27.30
CA SER A 902 -22.32 5.96 28.46
C SER A 902 -21.70 6.51 29.75
N LEU A 903 -20.91 7.57 29.64
CA LEU A 903 -20.30 8.34 30.72
C LEU A 903 -20.92 9.74 30.89
N ASP A 904 -22.01 10.06 30.19
CA ASP A 904 -22.68 11.37 30.27
C ASP A 904 -23.25 11.61 31.69
N PRO A 905 -22.76 12.61 32.45
CA PRO A 905 -23.18 12.86 33.83
C PRO A 905 -24.63 13.34 33.95
N THR A 906 -25.25 13.81 32.85
CA THR A 906 -26.69 14.16 32.84
C THR A 906 -27.58 12.92 32.86
N LYS A 907 -27.03 11.76 32.46
CA LYS A 907 -27.72 10.46 32.49
C LYS A 907 -27.25 9.57 33.63
N PHE A 908 -25.96 9.59 33.94
CA PHE A 908 -25.30 8.73 34.93
C PHE A 908 -24.60 9.63 35.96
N PRO A 909 -25.23 9.96 37.11
CA PRO A 909 -24.72 10.99 38.04
C PRO A 909 -23.30 10.76 38.58
N GLU A 910 -22.84 9.51 38.64
CA GLU A 910 -21.48 9.11 39.04
C GLU A 910 -20.89 8.17 37.95
N PRO A 911 -20.55 8.69 36.76
CA PRO A 911 -20.40 7.88 35.55
C PRO A 911 -19.20 6.91 35.60
N GLU A 912 -18.14 7.26 36.32
CA GLU A 912 -16.95 6.43 36.52
C GLU A 912 -17.08 5.43 37.70
N THR A 913 -18.22 5.41 38.40
CA THR A 913 -18.49 4.42 39.45
C THR A 913 -19.38 3.32 38.90
N LEU A 914 -19.27 2.10 39.44
CA LEU A 914 -20.34 1.13 39.28
C LEU A 914 -21.54 1.59 40.11
N SER A 915 -22.71 1.68 39.48
CA SER A 915 -23.95 2.12 40.10
C SER A 915 -24.21 1.33 41.39
N GLY A 916 -24.22 2.00 42.55
CA GLY A 916 -24.33 1.35 43.86
C GLY A 916 -25.59 0.47 43.99
N TRP A 917 -25.40 -0.80 44.39
CA TRP A 917 -26.43 -1.85 44.40
C TRP A 917 -26.99 -2.17 45.79
#